data_AF-A0A8J7DNP2-F1
#
_entry.id   AF-A0A8J7DNP2-F1
#
_cell.length_a   1.000
_cell.length_b   1.000
_cell.length_c   1.000
_cell.angle_alpha   90.00
_cell.angle_beta   90.00
_cell.angle_gamma   90.00
#
_symmetry.space_group_name_H-M   'P 1'
#
loop_
_entity.id
_entity.type
_entity.pdbx_description
1 polymer ?
#
loop_
_entity_poly.entity_id
_entity_poly.type
_entity_poly.pdbx_seq_one_letter_code
_entity_poly.pdbx_strand_id
1 'polypeptide(L)'
;MPLHLASKPMEVTKHSPCPHCGKPDWCYSIGELTVCNRDAQPASGWEQTSKTDRNGKPYYAPALPQKSPRPQGKKEYVYYDRNGQPLVKVTRIDDGNGKKRIFQSHWDGRNWVKGLTDSVKASIPIYRYAEVRQAIALGRTIFIVEGEGIADILWEMDIPATTTIGGALKYRVYGNYQADLEGANLVLCPDRDEPGLKHMEDINKDFPDAKWLYAPPNEFYWTHLPKNGGLDIKDWVQDGATPDDILQAIEDRRVVVDALNKSLEVEASRERPAQSKYKQKLNAIRAVWADRLRWNTLKKQVELDGQRLPLDHIDLKVAIDVDIDISKEQAKGIVLKLAQEHSYSPVVEYLESVAQRYPNVDVNLLDTLAERYFGTDDPLHAALLKRTLIAAVARAYQPGCKHDEITILQGKQKALKSTFWEVLAGEEFFTDDINGTEKDEILKISQYWLLEYAEFENAYKKKDVSQLKAFLSRRKDSMRRPYGTDIEDFPRPSIMVGSTNQNEFLYDPTGERRYWVIKVLVERINIRQLKKERNLLWAAAVAAYKNGEQWHLTDTEDSWLDAANKQFQSTDPWEPTIMAWANLHKEISISEILTDVLKIDLAKQGRPEQHRVASILRANSWVKGDRKRIAGKLVYPWLKVETEDGTGDRTGIEQSIEQLQNIVQQAIEPECSICSINPPQTFTKSDDAVENPLPQLLESSSDSGTEWNSTEVETPQTPTPQPLQVCSVPAFHSSDASANVTANAELVKECITEQSWEMLEALLSGWTDEFKSAVWGLLTSEERSQVKKLKLSLEGRNDS
;
A
#
# COMPACT_ATOMS: atom_id res chain seq x y z
N MET A 1 42.41 -6.91 16.25
CA MET A 1 42.52 -6.06 15.04
C MET A 1 43.99 -5.90 14.64
N PRO A 2 44.30 -5.48 13.39
CA PRO A 2 45.64 -4.99 13.03
C PRO A 2 45.95 -3.66 13.72
N LEU A 3 47.24 -3.39 13.97
CA LEU A 3 47.73 -2.24 14.72
C LEU A 3 48.16 -1.07 13.82
N HIS A 4 47.53 0.08 14.01
CA HIS A 4 48.12 1.41 13.81
C HIS A 4 47.69 2.22 15.06
N LEU A 5 48.57 2.77 15.89
CA LEU A 5 49.93 3.25 15.63
C LEU A 5 51.04 2.33 16.15
N ALA A 6 52.16 2.27 15.41
CA ALA A 6 53.39 1.66 15.87
C ALA A 6 54.22 2.67 16.67
N SER A 7 53.97 2.76 17.98
CA SER A 7 54.84 3.48 18.91
C SER A 7 56.25 2.93 18.79
N LYS A 8 57.24 3.78 18.49
CA LYS A 8 58.64 3.34 18.43
C LYS A 8 59.10 2.91 19.83
N PRO A 9 59.91 1.83 19.96
CA PRO A 9 60.52 1.49 21.23
C PRO A 9 61.36 2.66 21.75
N MET A 10 61.14 3.05 23.00
CA MET A 10 61.97 4.02 23.71
C MET A 10 62.85 3.25 24.70
N GLU A 11 64.16 3.36 24.56
CA GLU A 11 65.08 2.79 25.55
C GLU A 11 65.00 3.53 26.87
N VAL A 12 65.12 2.79 27.97
CA VAL A 12 65.19 3.39 29.32
C VAL A 12 66.47 4.23 29.45
N THR A 13 66.45 5.23 30.33
CA THR A 13 67.58 6.17 30.49
C THR A 13 68.04 6.26 31.93
N LYS A 14 69.15 6.99 32.17
CA LYS A 14 69.63 7.31 33.52
C LYS A 14 68.63 8.09 34.38
N HIS A 15 67.71 8.82 33.76
CA HIS A 15 66.67 9.60 34.45
C HIS A 15 65.32 8.87 34.51
N SER A 16 65.15 7.78 33.76
CA SER A 16 63.96 6.93 33.76
C SER A 16 64.39 5.47 33.56
N PRO A 17 64.92 4.81 34.60
CA PRO A 17 65.38 3.42 34.52
C PRO A 17 64.19 2.44 34.42
N CYS A 18 64.47 1.22 33.98
CA CYS A 18 63.47 0.16 33.90
C CYS A 18 62.80 -0.11 35.26
N PRO A 19 61.45 -0.07 35.38
CA PRO A 19 60.77 -0.25 36.66
C PRO A 19 60.96 -1.64 37.28
N HIS A 20 61.24 -2.67 36.47
CA HIS A 20 61.39 -4.06 36.93
C HIS A 20 62.78 -4.38 37.47
N CYS A 21 63.83 -3.92 36.80
CA CYS A 21 65.22 -4.24 37.18
C CYS A 21 66.02 -3.05 37.72
N GLY A 22 65.45 -1.84 37.73
CA GLY A 22 66.09 -0.61 38.20
C GLY A 22 67.32 -0.18 37.39
N LYS A 23 67.47 -0.64 36.13
CA LYS A 23 68.65 -0.36 35.30
C LYS A 23 68.37 0.69 34.22
N PRO A 24 69.32 1.61 33.94
CA PRO A 24 69.15 2.75 33.05
C PRO A 24 69.48 2.45 31.58
N ASP A 25 69.58 1.18 31.21
CA ASP A 25 70.11 0.70 29.93
C ASP A 25 69.45 -0.62 29.50
N TRP A 26 69.43 -0.86 28.18
CA TRP A 26 69.08 -2.12 27.50
C TRP A 26 67.63 -2.62 27.62
N CYS A 27 66.85 -2.15 28.58
CA CYS A 27 65.39 -2.32 28.59
C CYS A 27 64.69 -1.23 27.75
N TYR A 28 63.43 -1.43 27.39
CA TYR A 28 62.68 -0.45 26.61
C TYR A 28 61.19 -0.44 26.97
N SER A 29 60.51 0.65 26.62
CA SER A 29 59.05 0.77 26.63
C SER A 29 58.48 0.92 25.23
N ILE A 30 57.23 0.50 25.04
CA ILE A 30 56.43 0.72 23.83
C ILE A 30 55.10 1.32 24.29
N GLY A 31 55.03 2.66 24.31
CA GLY A 31 54.00 3.35 25.09
C GLY A 31 54.12 2.96 26.58
N GLU A 32 52.99 2.60 27.18
CA GLU A 32 52.89 2.21 28.59
C GLU A 32 53.28 0.74 28.89
N LEU A 33 53.64 -0.04 27.87
CA LEU A 33 54.19 -1.39 28.06
C LEU A 33 55.70 -1.35 28.23
N THR A 34 56.22 -2.13 29.17
CA THR A 34 57.66 -2.25 29.44
C THR A 34 58.18 -3.65 29.14
N VAL A 35 59.40 -3.74 28.60
CA VAL A 35 60.12 -5.00 28.38
C VAL A 35 61.39 -5.00 29.19
N CYS A 36 61.50 -5.94 30.13
CA CYS A 36 62.72 -6.17 30.88
C CYS A 36 63.60 -7.21 30.18
N ASN A 37 64.60 -6.76 29.42
CA ASN A 37 65.55 -7.66 28.75
C ASN A 37 66.38 -8.53 29.72
N ARG A 38 66.38 -8.20 31.01
CA ARG A 38 67.08 -8.92 32.10
C ARG A 38 66.22 -9.95 32.86
N ASP A 39 65.01 -10.26 32.38
CA ASP A 39 64.10 -11.28 32.97
C ASP A 39 63.78 -11.06 34.46
N ALA A 40 63.72 -9.80 34.90
CA ALA A 40 63.27 -9.46 36.24
C ALA A 40 61.77 -9.74 36.40
N GLN A 41 61.36 -10.07 37.62
CA GLN A 41 59.94 -10.19 37.97
C GLN A 41 59.21 -8.85 37.82
N PRO A 42 57.87 -8.84 37.66
CA PRO A 42 57.09 -7.61 37.63
C PRO A 42 57.38 -6.73 38.84
N ALA A 43 57.33 -5.41 38.64
CA ALA A 43 57.44 -4.46 39.75
C ALA A 43 56.14 -4.45 40.56
N SER A 44 56.16 -3.93 41.78
CA SER A 44 54.92 -3.74 42.54
C SER A 44 53.95 -2.87 41.74
N GLY A 45 52.70 -3.31 41.59
CA GLY A 45 51.71 -2.66 40.72
C GLY A 45 51.86 -2.95 39.22
N TRP A 46 52.62 -3.97 38.82
CA TRP A 46 52.73 -4.43 37.43
C TRP A 46 52.43 -5.93 37.31
N GLU A 47 51.86 -6.35 36.19
CA GLU A 47 51.58 -7.74 35.84
C GLU A 47 52.25 -8.14 34.52
N GLN A 48 52.53 -9.44 34.36
CA GLN A 48 53.08 -9.99 33.12
C GLN A 48 51.95 -10.32 32.14
N THR A 49 51.99 -9.74 30.95
CA THR A 49 50.99 -10.01 29.91
C THR A 49 51.27 -11.33 29.18
N SER A 50 50.28 -11.85 28.45
CA SER A 50 50.41 -13.02 27.58
C SER A 50 51.11 -12.77 26.24
N LYS A 51 51.59 -11.54 25.99
CA LYS A 51 52.27 -11.14 24.74
C LYS A 51 53.76 -10.98 24.97
N THR A 52 54.54 -11.28 23.92
CA THR A 52 55.99 -11.15 23.92
C THR A 52 56.47 -10.29 22.75
N ASP A 53 57.70 -9.78 22.86
CA ASP A 53 58.42 -9.18 21.75
C ASP A 53 58.91 -10.23 20.74
N ARG A 54 59.62 -9.77 19.69
CA ARG A 54 60.18 -10.64 18.64
C ARG A 54 61.24 -11.64 19.15
N ASN A 55 61.78 -11.41 20.35
CA ASN A 55 62.80 -12.25 20.99
C ASN A 55 62.20 -13.15 22.09
N GLY A 56 60.87 -13.15 22.27
CA GLY A 56 60.17 -13.94 23.28
C GLY A 56 60.14 -13.31 24.68
N LYS A 57 60.60 -12.06 24.85
CA LYS A 57 60.54 -11.36 26.15
C LYS A 57 59.10 -10.89 26.41
N PRO A 58 58.52 -11.14 27.59
CA PRO A 58 57.15 -10.73 27.88
C PRO A 58 57.04 -9.21 28.03
N TYR A 59 55.90 -8.65 27.62
CA TYR A 59 55.52 -7.29 28.02
C TYR A 59 54.92 -7.30 29.41
N TYR A 60 55.32 -6.34 30.24
CA TYR A 60 54.67 -6.02 31.51
C TYR A 60 53.75 -4.80 31.32
N ALA A 61 52.65 -4.78 32.06
CA ALA A 61 51.68 -3.68 32.11
C ALA A 61 51.36 -3.33 33.57
N PRO A 62 50.90 -2.10 33.89
CA PRO A 62 50.38 -1.79 35.22
C PRO A 62 49.21 -2.71 35.59
N ALA A 63 49.24 -3.28 36.79
CA ALA A 63 48.23 -4.22 37.26
C ALA A 63 46.89 -3.51 37.50
N LEU A 64 45.80 -4.05 36.95
CA LEU A 64 44.47 -3.48 37.13
C LEU A 64 43.92 -3.80 38.53
N PRO A 65 43.48 -2.79 39.32
CA PRO A 65 42.87 -3.05 40.62
C PRO A 65 41.56 -3.84 40.48
N GLN A 66 41.45 -4.95 41.22
CA GLN A 66 40.25 -5.79 41.27
C GLN A 66 39.35 -5.39 42.44
N LYS A 67 38.02 -5.35 42.22
CA LYS A 67 37.05 -5.05 43.28
C LYS A 67 37.04 -6.11 44.37
N SER A 68 37.18 -5.68 45.62
CA SER A 68 36.95 -6.52 46.79
C SER A 68 35.49 -7.05 46.84
N PRO A 69 35.26 -8.30 47.28
CA PRO A 69 33.91 -8.83 47.46
C PRO A 69 33.09 -7.96 48.44
N ARG A 70 31.90 -7.54 48.03
CA ARG A 70 31.00 -6.74 48.87
C ARG A 70 30.43 -7.59 50.02
N PRO A 71 30.31 -7.04 51.24
CA PRO A 71 29.73 -7.76 52.37
C PRO A 71 28.27 -8.15 52.12
N GLN A 72 27.82 -9.21 52.79
CA GLN A 72 26.44 -9.68 52.72
C GLN A 72 25.48 -8.60 53.25
N GLY A 73 24.41 -8.31 52.51
CA GLY A 73 23.47 -7.27 52.92
C GLY A 73 22.24 -7.15 52.03
N LYS A 74 21.25 -6.39 52.51
CA LYS A 74 20.04 -6.03 51.79
C LYS A 74 19.88 -4.51 51.80
N LYS A 75 19.69 -3.89 50.64
CA LYS A 75 19.29 -2.48 50.48
C LYS A 75 17.97 -2.39 49.70
N GLU A 76 17.17 -1.38 49.99
CA GLU A 76 15.94 -1.08 49.26
C GLU A 76 15.96 0.39 48.83
N TYR A 77 15.73 0.65 47.55
CA TYR A 77 15.65 1.99 46.97
C TYR A 77 14.23 2.23 46.48
N VAL A 78 13.60 3.32 46.91
CA VAL A 78 12.22 3.67 46.55
C VAL A 78 12.22 4.81 45.55
N TYR A 79 11.58 4.58 44.42
CA TYR A 79 11.22 5.59 43.44
C TYR A 79 9.82 6.08 43.78
N TYR A 80 9.70 7.38 44.01
CA TYR A 80 8.43 8.08 44.17
C TYR A 80 7.98 8.58 42.80
N ASP A 81 6.68 8.72 42.59
CA ASP A 81 6.14 9.41 41.41
C ASP A 81 6.44 10.92 41.48
N ARG A 82 6.08 11.65 40.42
CA ARG A 82 6.30 13.10 40.33
C ARG A 82 5.46 13.93 41.32
N ASN A 83 4.53 13.29 42.04
CA ASN A 83 3.69 13.86 43.09
C ASN A 83 4.16 13.45 44.51
N GLY A 84 5.26 12.71 44.64
CA GLY A 84 5.82 12.25 45.92
C GLY A 84 5.16 10.99 46.51
N GLN A 85 4.33 10.26 45.75
CA GLN A 85 3.76 8.99 46.20
C GLN A 85 4.70 7.81 45.89
N PRO A 86 4.83 6.79 46.75
CA PRO A 86 5.63 5.60 46.44
C PRO A 86 5.12 4.92 45.16
N LEU A 87 6.01 4.63 44.20
CA LEU A 87 5.64 4.04 42.91
C LEU A 87 6.35 2.70 42.67
N VAL A 88 7.68 2.67 42.77
CA VAL A 88 8.49 1.46 42.56
C VAL A 88 9.52 1.31 43.67
N LYS A 89 9.81 0.07 44.04
CA LYS A 89 10.90 -0.29 44.95
C LYS A 89 11.83 -1.31 44.31
N VAL A 90 13.12 -1.00 44.34
CA VAL A 90 14.22 -1.85 43.90
C VAL A 90 14.89 -2.45 45.15
N THR A 91 14.73 -3.75 45.37
CA THR A 91 15.38 -4.48 46.46
C THR A 91 16.62 -5.17 45.94
N ARG A 92 17.79 -4.81 46.48
CA ARG A 92 19.08 -5.41 46.19
C ARG A 92 19.55 -6.28 47.36
N ILE A 93 20.02 -7.49 47.06
CA ILE A 93 20.60 -8.43 48.02
C ILE A 93 21.98 -8.86 47.52
N ASP A 94 23.03 -8.50 48.25
CA ASP A 94 24.41 -8.95 48.01
C ASP A 94 24.72 -10.17 48.91
N ASP A 95 25.38 -11.19 48.37
CA ASP A 95 25.54 -12.51 49.01
C ASP A 95 26.83 -12.70 49.83
N GLY A 96 27.67 -11.67 49.96
CA GLY A 96 28.98 -11.73 50.61
C GLY A 96 30.11 -12.32 49.75
N ASN A 97 29.77 -13.00 48.64
CA ASN A 97 30.70 -13.69 47.75
C ASN A 97 30.75 -13.04 46.34
N GLY A 98 30.36 -11.77 46.26
CA GLY A 98 30.42 -10.96 45.03
C GLY A 98 29.18 -11.04 44.13
N LYS A 99 28.17 -11.89 44.41
CA LYS A 99 26.94 -11.94 43.59
C LYS A 99 25.85 -11.05 44.19
N LYS A 100 25.13 -10.36 43.30
CA LYS A 100 23.96 -9.54 43.63
C LYS A 100 22.68 -10.13 43.02
N ARG A 101 21.58 -10.09 43.76
CA ARG A 101 20.21 -10.33 43.25
C ARG A 101 19.42 -9.04 43.39
N ILE A 102 18.71 -8.66 42.34
CA ILE A 102 17.91 -7.43 42.28
C ILE A 102 16.47 -7.82 41.96
N PHE A 103 15.52 -7.27 42.72
CA PHE A 103 14.09 -7.48 42.56
C PHE A 103 13.38 -6.14 42.44
N GLN A 104 12.35 -6.07 41.60
CA GLN A 104 11.51 -4.89 41.42
C GLN A 104 10.09 -5.21 41.92
N SER A 105 9.46 -4.24 42.58
CA SER A 105 8.06 -4.28 43.00
C SER A 105 7.43 -2.90 42.82
N HIS A 106 6.16 -2.85 42.44
CA HIS A 106 5.39 -1.61 42.37
C HIS A 106 4.47 -1.46 43.60
N TRP A 107 4.04 -0.23 43.86
CA TRP A 107 3.06 0.07 44.90
C TRP A 107 1.64 -0.05 44.34
N ASP A 108 0.75 -0.79 45.01
CA ASP A 108 -0.67 -0.90 44.64
C ASP A 108 -1.59 0.10 45.38
N GLY A 109 -0.99 1.04 46.12
CA GLY A 109 -1.68 1.95 47.05
C GLY A 109 -1.70 1.47 48.50
N ARG A 110 -1.36 0.19 48.78
CA ARG A 110 -1.36 -0.41 50.14
C ARG A 110 -0.16 -1.32 50.41
N ASN A 111 0.35 -2.02 49.40
CA ASN A 111 1.38 -3.05 49.50
C ASN A 111 2.39 -2.95 48.35
N TRP A 112 3.57 -3.53 48.57
CA TRP A 112 4.58 -3.75 47.53
C TRP A 112 4.30 -5.04 46.77
N VAL A 113 3.81 -4.94 45.54
CA VAL A 113 3.48 -6.07 44.66
C VAL A 113 4.68 -6.38 43.75
N LYS A 114 5.07 -7.66 43.69
CA LYS A 114 6.25 -8.11 42.93
C LYS A 114 6.07 -7.91 41.41
N GLY A 115 7.11 -7.39 40.75
CA GLY A 115 7.11 -7.08 39.32
C GLY A 115 6.62 -5.66 39.01
N LEU A 116 6.69 -5.29 37.73
CA LEU A 116 6.25 -3.99 37.20
C LEU A 116 5.28 -4.22 36.04
N THR A 117 4.11 -3.58 36.09
CA THR A 117 3.19 -3.50 34.94
C THR A 117 3.72 -2.50 33.90
N ASP A 118 3.27 -2.59 32.66
CA ASP A 118 3.72 -1.67 31.60
C ASP A 118 3.26 -0.22 31.86
N SER A 119 2.09 -0.04 32.48
CA SER A 119 1.61 1.27 32.96
C SER A 119 2.52 1.88 34.04
N VAL A 120 3.03 1.06 34.96
CA VAL A 120 3.99 1.54 35.98
C VAL A 120 5.32 1.86 35.32
N LYS A 121 5.85 1.01 34.44
CA LYS A 121 7.14 1.25 33.76
C LYS A 121 7.17 2.62 33.07
N ALA A 122 6.13 2.96 32.31
CA ALA A 122 6.04 4.21 31.56
C ALA A 122 5.95 5.48 32.44
N SER A 123 5.73 5.35 33.75
CA SER A 123 5.55 6.48 34.68
C SER A 123 6.71 6.67 35.67
N ILE A 124 7.66 5.72 35.75
CA ILE A 124 8.82 5.79 36.66
C ILE A 124 9.69 7.01 36.32
N PRO A 125 9.90 7.97 37.24
CA PRO A 125 10.83 9.07 37.03
C PRO A 125 12.28 8.65 37.35
N ILE A 126 13.22 9.58 37.16
CA ILE A 126 14.59 9.45 37.67
C ILE A 126 14.63 9.20 39.19
N TYR A 127 15.69 8.55 39.69
CA TYR A 127 15.87 8.33 41.12
C TYR A 127 16.04 9.67 41.87
N ARG A 128 15.43 9.81 43.06
CA ARG A 128 15.41 11.07 43.85
C ARG A 128 14.86 12.29 43.07
N TYR A 129 13.83 12.07 42.26
CA TYR A 129 13.20 13.09 41.41
C TYR A 129 12.94 14.43 42.14
N ALA A 130 12.34 14.41 43.32
CA ALA A 130 11.99 15.64 44.04
C ALA A 130 13.23 16.44 44.47
N GLU A 131 14.22 15.76 45.06
CA GLU A 131 15.48 16.36 45.49
C GLU A 131 16.31 16.87 44.29
N VAL A 132 16.29 16.14 43.17
CA VAL A 132 16.94 16.55 41.92
C VAL A 132 16.25 17.79 41.32
N ARG A 133 14.91 17.84 41.23
CA ARG A 133 14.19 19.05 40.77
C ARG A 133 14.48 20.25 41.68
N GLN A 134 14.61 20.06 42.99
CA GLN A 134 15.02 21.12 43.92
C GLN A 134 16.46 21.58 43.68
N ALA A 135 17.40 20.66 43.45
CA ALA A 135 18.78 20.99 43.11
C ALA A 135 18.90 21.75 41.78
N ILE A 136 18.13 21.36 40.76
CA ILE A 136 18.00 22.07 39.48
C ILE A 136 17.48 23.50 39.68
N ALA A 137 16.43 23.67 40.48
CA ALA A 137 15.87 24.99 40.80
C ALA A 137 16.85 25.91 41.56
N LEU A 138 17.84 25.34 42.24
CA LEU A 138 18.96 26.04 42.89
C LEU A 138 20.19 26.22 41.97
N GLY A 139 20.10 25.82 40.69
CA GLY A 139 21.20 25.92 39.72
C GLY A 139 22.36 24.95 39.98
N ARG A 140 22.20 23.95 40.85
CA ARG A 140 23.25 22.98 41.18
C ARG A 140 23.50 22.03 40.00
N THR A 141 24.74 21.57 39.89
CA THR A 141 25.12 20.52 38.93
C THR A 141 24.58 19.17 39.39
N ILE A 142 24.01 18.39 38.48
CA ILE A 142 23.41 17.08 38.74
C ILE A 142 24.25 15.99 38.07
N PHE A 143 24.72 15.03 38.86
CA PHE A 143 25.46 13.87 38.37
C PHE A 143 24.52 12.73 37.98
N ILE A 144 24.73 12.13 36.81
CA ILE A 144 24.05 10.89 36.40
C ILE A 144 25.03 9.73 36.56
N VAL A 145 24.65 8.75 37.39
CA VAL A 145 25.43 7.55 37.72
C VAL A 145 24.61 6.28 37.45
N GLU A 146 25.24 5.10 37.44
CA GLU A 146 24.60 3.83 37.02
C GLU A 146 23.76 3.10 38.07
N GLY A 147 23.78 3.54 39.33
CA GLY A 147 23.07 2.84 40.39
C GLY A 147 22.66 3.72 41.56
N GLU A 148 21.54 3.36 42.19
CA GLU A 148 20.89 4.14 43.24
C GLU A 148 21.83 4.34 44.44
N GLY A 149 22.55 3.27 44.82
CA GLY A 149 23.51 3.30 45.92
C GLY A 149 24.85 3.98 45.61
N ILE A 150 25.06 4.48 44.38
CA ILE A 150 26.14 5.43 44.05
C ILE A 150 25.60 6.85 44.20
N ALA A 151 24.39 7.12 43.69
CA ALA A 151 23.73 8.42 43.85
C ALA A 151 23.58 8.77 45.34
N ASP A 152 23.18 7.82 46.19
CA ASP A 152 23.09 8.02 47.65
C ASP A 152 24.42 8.48 48.27
N ILE A 153 25.56 7.93 47.84
CA ILE A 153 26.88 8.30 48.38
C ILE A 153 27.28 9.71 47.95
N LEU A 154 26.94 10.11 46.73
CA LEU A 154 27.14 11.49 46.29
C LEU A 154 26.25 12.46 47.08
N TRP A 155 24.99 12.09 47.39
CA TRP A 155 24.15 12.88 48.28
C TRP A 155 24.68 12.96 49.73
N GLU A 156 25.31 11.90 50.26
CA GLU A 156 26.03 11.92 51.55
C GLU A 156 27.22 12.91 51.52
N MET A 157 27.77 13.21 50.34
CA MET A 157 28.84 14.19 50.09
C MET A 157 28.34 15.58 49.65
N ASP A 158 27.02 15.84 49.74
CA ASP A 158 26.34 17.04 49.21
C ASP A 158 26.58 17.31 47.70
N ILE A 159 26.67 16.24 46.92
CA ILE A 159 26.71 16.26 45.44
C ILE A 159 25.37 15.72 44.91
N PRO A 160 24.50 16.58 44.33
CA PRO A 160 23.22 16.14 43.78
C PRO A 160 23.42 15.11 42.66
N ALA A 161 22.83 13.92 42.82
CA ALA A 161 23.01 12.82 41.89
C ALA A 161 21.73 12.01 41.64
N THR A 162 21.65 11.36 40.49
CA THR A 162 20.51 10.55 40.07
C THR A 162 20.93 9.33 39.24
N THR A 163 19.97 8.44 38.98
CA THR A 163 20.12 7.29 38.09
C THR A 163 18.77 6.93 37.48
N THR A 164 18.78 6.00 36.50
CA THR A 164 17.56 5.45 35.90
C THR A 164 17.39 3.97 36.25
N ILE A 165 16.14 3.52 36.32
CA ILE A 165 15.84 2.16 36.77
C ILE A 165 16.37 1.11 35.78
N GLY A 166 17.01 0.06 36.32
CA GLY A 166 17.50 -1.08 35.56
C GLY A 166 18.98 -1.05 35.20
N GLY A 167 19.66 0.09 35.39
CA GLY A 167 21.11 0.26 35.20
C GLY A 167 21.57 0.20 33.74
N ALA A 168 22.85 -0.17 33.53
CA ALA A 168 23.51 -0.19 32.23
C ALA A 168 22.64 -0.75 31.09
N LEU A 169 22.59 -0.02 29.97
CA LEU A 169 21.86 -0.36 28.74
C LEU A 169 20.33 -0.55 28.92
N LYS A 170 19.73 -0.01 30.00
CA LYS A 170 18.27 -0.02 30.21
C LYS A 170 17.58 1.33 30.10
N TYR A 171 18.32 2.41 29.88
CA TYR A 171 17.80 3.78 29.73
C TYR A 171 16.55 3.85 28.83
N ARG A 172 16.69 3.49 27.54
CA ARG A 172 15.57 3.49 26.56
C ARG A 172 14.48 2.45 26.81
N VAL A 173 14.70 1.48 27.70
CA VAL A 173 13.75 0.37 27.93
C VAL A 173 12.63 0.79 28.87
N TYR A 174 12.89 1.75 29.76
CA TYR A 174 11.93 2.18 30.79
C TYR A 174 11.28 3.53 30.52
N GLY A 175 11.86 4.41 29.70
CA GLY A 175 11.18 5.64 29.27
C GLY A 175 12.08 6.68 28.61
N ASN A 176 11.54 7.89 28.44
CA ASN A 176 12.27 9.10 28.14
C ASN A 176 12.31 9.96 29.41
N TYR A 177 13.51 10.40 29.82
CA TYR A 177 13.75 11.15 31.06
C TYR A 177 14.11 12.63 30.83
N GLN A 178 14.05 13.12 29.59
CA GLN A 178 14.34 14.52 29.23
C GLN A 178 13.53 15.53 30.06
N ALA A 179 12.22 15.29 30.21
CA ALA A 179 11.34 16.16 31.00
C ALA A 179 11.69 16.20 32.51
N ASP A 180 12.27 15.13 33.07
CA ASP A 180 12.66 15.11 34.49
C ASP A 180 13.91 15.98 34.74
N LEU A 181 14.78 16.08 33.74
CA LEU A 181 16.07 16.76 33.80
C LEU A 181 16.08 18.09 33.01
N GLU A 182 14.91 18.58 32.57
CA GLU A 182 14.79 19.86 31.88
C GLU A 182 15.33 21.00 32.74
N GLY A 183 16.29 21.75 32.19
CA GLY A 183 16.99 22.85 32.87
C GLY A 183 18.18 22.43 33.75
N ALA A 184 18.56 21.14 33.78
CA ALA A 184 19.68 20.66 34.59
C ALA A 184 21.05 20.92 33.96
N ASN A 185 22.02 21.36 34.77
CA ASN A 185 23.44 21.29 34.42
C ASN A 185 23.93 19.85 34.70
N LEU A 186 24.14 19.06 33.66
CA LEU A 186 24.39 17.61 33.79
C LEU A 186 25.88 17.24 33.73
N VAL A 187 26.27 16.27 34.57
CA VAL A 187 27.55 15.54 34.48
C VAL A 187 27.28 14.05 34.36
N LEU A 188 27.78 13.41 33.29
CA LEU A 188 27.66 11.97 33.07
C LEU A 188 28.88 11.25 33.67
N CYS A 189 28.62 10.26 34.53
CA CYS A 189 29.65 9.55 35.29
C CYS A 189 29.53 8.02 35.06
N PRO A 190 30.16 7.47 34.00
CA PRO A 190 30.10 6.05 33.69
C PRO A 190 30.89 5.20 34.69
N ASP A 191 30.47 3.95 34.91
CA ASP A 191 31.36 2.92 35.45
C ASP A 191 32.49 2.68 34.43
N ARG A 192 33.70 2.38 34.92
CA ARG A 192 34.92 2.22 34.11
C ARG A 192 34.98 0.85 33.42
N ASP A 193 33.95 0.50 32.65
CA ASP A 193 33.88 -0.66 31.77
C ASP A 193 33.09 -0.38 30.47
N GLU A 194 33.14 -1.32 29.50
CA GLU A 194 32.45 -1.14 28.21
C GLU A 194 30.92 -0.94 28.33
N PRO A 195 30.18 -1.70 29.19
CA PRO A 195 28.75 -1.45 29.41
C PRO A 195 28.44 -0.07 29.95
N GLY A 196 29.22 0.42 30.91
CA GLY A 196 28.96 1.69 31.58
C GLY A 196 29.17 2.90 30.69
N LEU A 197 30.27 2.93 29.95
CA LEU A 197 30.55 3.96 28.96
C LEU A 197 29.42 4.04 27.90
N LYS A 198 28.98 2.88 27.38
CA LYS A 198 27.88 2.81 26.40
C LYS A 198 26.53 3.26 26.97
N HIS A 199 26.30 3.11 28.28
CA HIS A 199 25.09 3.61 28.92
C HIS A 199 25.08 5.14 29.00
N MET A 200 26.19 5.77 29.39
CA MET A 200 26.29 7.23 29.41
C MET A 200 26.29 7.85 28.01
N GLU A 201 26.88 7.19 27.00
CA GLU A 201 26.79 7.65 25.61
C GLU A 201 25.36 7.62 25.06
N ASP A 202 24.55 6.64 25.46
CA ASP A 202 23.14 6.62 25.11
C ASP A 202 22.36 7.77 25.75
N ILE A 203 22.73 8.17 26.98
CA ILE A 203 22.16 9.34 27.67
C ILE A 203 22.65 10.65 27.05
N ASN A 204 23.92 10.74 26.65
CA ASN A 204 24.52 11.94 26.02
C ASN A 204 23.85 12.32 24.69
N LYS A 205 23.16 11.40 24.02
CA LYS A 205 22.34 11.70 22.83
C LYS A 205 21.13 12.58 23.12
N ASP A 206 20.60 12.50 24.35
CA ASP A 206 19.49 13.33 24.81
C ASP A 206 19.96 14.65 25.43
N PHE A 207 21.20 14.68 25.93
CA PHE A 207 21.80 15.82 26.61
C PHE A 207 23.22 16.08 26.06
N PRO A 208 23.36 16.58 24.81
CA PRO A 208 24.65 16.71 24.14
C PRO A 208 25.61 17.71 24.81
N ASP A 209 25.07 18.67 25.57
CA ASP A 209 25.83 19.69 26.30
C ASP A 209 26.32 19.21 27.69
N ALA A 210 26.02 17.96 28.07
CA ALA A 210 26.43 17.41 29.36
C ALA A 210 27.96 17.29 29.47
N LYS A 211 28.49 17.66 30.63
CA LYS A 211 29.90 17.41 30.97
C LYS A 211 30.09 15.97 31.41
N TRP A 212 31.34 15.55 31.53
CA TRP A 212 31.68 14.16 31.87
C TRP A 212 32.59 14.13 33.09
N LEU A 213 32.43 13.08 33.90
CA LEU A 213 33.36 12.74 34.97
C LEU A 213 33.82 11.29 34.79
N TYR A 214 35.10 11.14 34.49
CA TYR A 214 35.75 9.84 34.35
C TYR A 214 36.41 9.49 35.69
N ALA A 215 35.84 8.60 36.50
CA ALA A 215 36.33 8.29 37.84
C ALA A 215 37.19 7.00 37.91
N PRO A 216 38.46 7.04 38.39
CA PRO A 216 39.31 8.22 38.57
C PRO A 216 39.79 8.81 37.22
N PRO A 217 40.17 10.11 37.16
CA PRO A 217 40.40 10.83 35.90
C PRO A 217 41.67 10.45 35.11
N ASN A 218 42.48 9.52 35.62
CA ASN A 218 43.72 9.13 34.95
C ASN A 218 43.46 8.41 33.60
N GLU A 219 43.94 8.99 32.51
CA GLU A 219 43.71 8.56 31.11
C GLU A 219 44.13 7.11 30.82
N PHE A 220 45.16 6.61 31.51
CA PHE A 220 45.62 5.22 31.38
C PHE A 220 44.49 4.19 31.59
N TYR A 221 43.58 4.42 32.54
CA TYR A 221 42.52 3.45 32.85
C TYR A 221 41.34 3.53 31.88
N TRP A 222 41.12 4.67 31.22
CA TRP A 222 40.01 4.89 30.29
C TRP A 222 40.37 4.49 28.84
N THR A 223 41.66 4.35 28.55
CA THR A 223 42.18 3.71 27.33
C THR A 223 42.17 2.17 27.39
N HIS A 224 42.02 1.59 28.59
CA HIS A 224 42.12 0.14 28.84
C HIS A 224 40.91 -0.40 29.61
N LEU A 225 39.71 -0.17 29.08
CA LEU A 225 38.48 -0.57 29.76
C LEU A 225 38.33 -2.10 29.89
N PRO A 226 38.05 -2.63 31.09
CA PRO A 226 37.64 -4.02 31.26
C PRO A 226 36.27 -4.27 30.62
N LYS A 227 36.01 -5.52 30.23
CA LYS A 227 34.75 -5.92 29.58
C LYS A 227 33.53 -5.83 30.50
N ASN A 228 33.74 -6.01 31.81
CA ASN A 228 32.74 -5.91 32.89
C ASN A 228 33.48 -5.70 34.21
N GLY A 229 32.79 -5.11 35.20
CA GLY A 229 33.30 -5.01 36.57
C GLY A 229 34.31 -3.88 36.75
N GLY A 230 34.20 -2.84 35.93
CA GLY A 230 34.99 -1.61 36.02
C GLY A 230 34.86 -0.93 37.38
N LEU A 231 35.89 -0.20 37.81
CA LEU A 231 35.79 0.67 38.97
C LEU A 231 34.73 1.75 38.73
N ASP A 232 34.03 2.14 39.79
CA ASP A 232 33.00 3.18 39.77
C ASP A 232 33.45 4.37 40.64
N ILE A 233 32.73 5.50 40.55
CA ILE A 233 33.04 6.69 41.36
C ILE A 233 33.00 6.41 42.87
N LYS A 234 32.20 5.45 43.31
CA LYS A 234 32.18 5.04 44.72
C LYS A 234 33.50 4.37 45.11
N ASP A 235 34.10 3.54 44.27
CA ASP A 235 35.42 2.97 44.55
C ASP A 235 36.47 4.09 44.67
N TRP A 236 36.41 5.13 43.82
CA TRP A 236 37.32 6.28 43.89
C TRP A 236 37.14 7.12 45.18
N VAL A 237 35.90 7.31 45.64
CA VAL A 237 35.61 7.88 46.97
C VAL A 237 36.15 7.01 48.10
N GLN A 238 36.06 5.68 47.98
CA GLN A 238 36.62 4.75 48.97
C GLN A 238 38.16 4.77 49.01
N ASP A 239 38.80 5.05 47.88
CA ASP A 239 40.25 5.29 47.76
C ASP A 239 40.67 6.69 48.26
N GLY A 240 39.72 7.54 48.68
CA GLY A 240 39.97 8.80 49.40
C GLY A 240 39.65 10.10 48.65
N ALA A 241 38.96 10.04 47.49
CA ALA A 241 38.58 11.25 46.76
C ALA A 241 37.60 12.14 47.54
N THR A 242 37.88 13.44 47.59
CA THR A 242 37.05 14.46 48.23
C THR A 242 35.99 15.02 47.26
N PRO A 243 34.97 15.75 47.75
CA PRO A 243 34.03 16.45 46.87
C PRO A 243 34.72 17.44 45.91
N ASP A 244 35.79 18.09 46.36
CA ASP A 244 36.56 19.03 45.54
C ASP A 244 37.32 18.30 44.41
N ASP A 245 37.90 17.12 44.68
CA ASP A 245 38.55 16.30 43.65
C ASP A 245 37.56 15.87 42.56
N ILE A 246 36.34 15.50 42.97
CA ILE A 246 35.24 15.10 42.06
C ILE A 246 34.82 16.27 41.17
N LEU A 247 34.66 17.48 41.74
CA LEU A 247 34.25 18.66 40.99
C LEU A 247 35.36 19.21 40.09
N GLN A 248 36.62 19.10 40.48
CA GLN A 248 37.77 19.50 39.66
C GLN A 248 38.05 18.52 38.51
N ALA A 249 37.60 17.26 38.62
CA ALA A 249 37.74 16.24 37.59
C ALA A 249 36.61 16.26 36.53
N ILE A 250 35.67 17.21 36.60
CA ILE A 250 34.66 17.41 35.54
C ILE A 250 35.33 17.99 34.29
N GLU A 251 35.12 17.37 33.14
CA GLU A 251 35.73 17.77 31.87
C GLU A 251 34.77 17.60 30.68
N ASP A 252 35.24 17.95 29.49
CA ASP A 252 34.56 17.67 28.23
C ASP A 252 34.71 16.20 27.81
N ARG A 253 33.73 15.71 27.03
CA ARG A 253 33.72 14.35 26.48
C ARG A 253 35.01 14.06 25.69
N ARG A 254 35.79 13.06 26.11
CA ARG A 254 37.12 12.76 25.56
C ARG A 254 37.05 12.17 24.15
N VAL A 255 37.79 12.73 23.18
CA VAL A 255 37.84 12.22 21.78
C VAL A 255 38.35 10.78 21.68
N VAL A 256 39.19 10.31 22.63
CA VAL A 256 39.68 8.92 22.66
C VAL A 256 38.52 7.93 22.89
N VAL A 257 37.45 8.35 23.58
CA VAL A 257 36.22 7.57 23.77
C VAL A 257 35.51 7.36 22.44
N ASP A 258 35.46 8.33 21.53
CA ASP A 258 34.87 8.16 20.19
C ASP A 258 35.60 7.08 19.38
N ALA A 259 36.94 7.07 19.41
CA ALA A 259 37.74 6.07 18.70
C ALA A 259 37.55 4.66 19.29
N LEU A 260 37.50 4.56 20.62
CA LEU A 260 37.26 3.30 21.31
C LEU A 260 35.84 2.80 21.06
N ASN A 261 34.82 3.66 21.18
CA ASN A 261 33.42 3.34 20.88
C ASN A 261 33.26 2.89 19.44
N LYS A 262 33.83 3.59 18.45
CA LYS A 262 33.80 3.17 17.05
C LYS A 262 34.43 1.80 16.83
N SER A 263 35.48 1.45 17.56
CA SER A 263 36.07 0.11 17.53
C SER A 263 35.17 -0.95 18.19
N LEU A 264 34.52 -0.61 19.32
CA LEU A 264 33.62 -1.48 20.07
C LEU A 264 32.25 -1.64 19.41
N GLU A 265 31.79 -0.67 18.62
CA GLU A 265 30.62 -0.76 17.75
C GLU A 265 30.93 -1.65 16.54
N VAL A 266 32.12 -1.55 15.96
CA VAL A 266 32.60 -2.49 14.92
C VAL A 266 32.78 -3.92 15.46
N GLU A 267 33.16 -4.09 16.74
CA GLU A 267 33.20 -5.42 17.38
C GLU A 267 31.83 -5.93 17.88
N ALA A 268 30.89 -5.05 18.22
CA ALA A 268 29.52 -5.43 18.62
C ALA A 268 28.58 -5.66 17.42
N SER A 269 28.81 -4.98 16.30
CA SER A 269 28.11 -5.20 15.01
C SER A 269 28.59 -6.44 14.27
N ARG A 270 29.72 -7.03 14.67
CA ARG A 270 30.01 -8.44 14.37
C ARG A 270 29.02 -9.30 15.12
N GLU A 271 27.92 -9.64 14.44
CA GLU A 271 26.88 -10.52 14.96
C GLU A 271 27.52 -11.73 15.67
N ARG A 272 27.09 -12.02 16.90
CA ARG A 272 27.43 -13.30 17.53
C ARG A 272 26.99 -14.42 16.59
N PRO A 273 27.89 -15.32 16.17
CA PRO A 273 27.56 -16.34 15.18
C PRO A 273 26.34 -17.12 15.64
N ALA A 274 25.35 -17.22 14.76
CA ALA A 274 24.02 -17.72 15.11
C ALA A 274 24.12 -19.13 15.73
N GLN A 275 23.72 -19.29 17.00
CA GLN A 275 23.86 -20.58 17.70
C GLN A 275 22.98 -21.69 17.11
N SER A 276 21.88 -21.34 16.44
CA SER A 276 21.03 -22.30 15.72
C SER A 276 21.56 -22.55 14.32
N LYS A 277 21.84 -23.82 13.98
CA LYS A 277 22.16 -24.26 12.61
C LYS A 277 21.09 -23.83 11.60
N TYR A 278 19.83 -23.75 11.99
CA TYR A 278 18.75 -23.27 11.12
C TYR A 278 18.86 -21.77 10.84
N LYS A 279 19.23 -20.96 11.85
CA LYS A 279 19.52 -19.54 11.64
C LYS A 279 20.82 -19.32 10.83
N GLN A 280 21.82 -20.18 10.96
CA GLN A 280 23.01 -20.16 10.08
C GLN A 280 22.62 -20.35 8.61
N LYS A 281 21.80 -21.38 8.29
CA LYS A 281 21.29 -21.60 6.93
C LYS A 281 20.42 -20.44 6.43
N LEU A 282 19.55 -19.89 7.29
CA LEU A 282 18.75 -18.69 6.98
C LEU A 282 19.66 -17.51 6.61
N ASN A 283 20.68 -17.23 7.42
CA ASN A 283 21.62 -16.13 7.17
C ASN A 283 22.44 -16.36 5.88
N ALA A 284 22.85 -17.60 5.59
CA ALA A 284 23.56 -17.96 4.35
C ALA A 284 22.69 -17.73 3.11
N ILE A 285 21.44 -18.24 3.09
CA ILE A 285 20.51 -18.03 1.97
C ILE A 285 20.15 -16.53 1.84
N ARG A 286 19.93 -15.84 2.97
CA ARG A 286 19.69 -14.39 3.00
C ARG A 286 20.86 -13.62 2.36
N ALA A 287 22.11 -13.98 2.65
CA ALA A 287 23.29 -13.30 2.11
C ALA A 287 23.45 -13.41 0.58
N VAL A 288 22.85 -14.42 -0.07
CA VAL A 288 22.96 -14.64 -1.53
C VAL A 288 21.69 -14.25 -2.30
N TRP A 289 20.52 -14.40 -1.67
CA TRP A 289 19.21 -14.31 -2.34
C TRP A 289 18.24 -13.26 -1.76
N ALA A 290 18.52 -12.59 -0.63
CA ALA A 290 17.51 -11.74 0.06
C ALA A 290 16.81 -10.72 -0.85
N ASP A 291 17.56 -9.74 -1.37
CA ASP A 291 17.00 -8.63 -2.17
C ASP A 291 16.50 -9.08 -3.55
N ARG A 292 16.82 -10.32 -3.94
CA ARG A 292 16.45 -10.95 -5.22
C ARG A 292 15.18 -11.78 -5.11
N LEU A 293 14.83 -12.24 -3.90
CA LEU A 293 13.62 -13.01 -3.62
C LEU A 293 12.45 -12.06 -3.39
N ARG A 294 11.37 -12.23 -4.17
CA ARG A 294 10.12 -11.48 -3.99
C ARG A 294 8.94 -12.45 -3.89
N TRP A 295 7.93 -12.10 -3.09
CA TRP A 295 6.65 -12.82 -3.07
C TRP A 295 5.62 -12.07 -3.90
N ASN A 296 5.22 -12.67 -5.02
CA ASN A 296 4.18 -12.16 -5.89
C ASN A 296 2.81 -12.47 -5.26
N THR A 297 2.15 -11.44 -4.73
CA THR A 297 0.86 -11.59 -4.02
C THR A 297 -0.28 -11.98 -4.94
N LEU A 298 -0.23 -11.59 -6.22
CA LEU A 298 -1.22 -11.97 -7.22
C LEU A 298 -1.06 -13.45 -7.60
N LYS A 299 0.06 -13.85 -8.19
CA LYS A 299 0.27 -15.24 -8.64
C LYS A 299 0.48 -16.22 -7.48
N LYS A 300 0.64 -15.75 -6.24
CA LYS A 300 0.86 -16.54 -5.01
C LYS A 300 2.08 -17.44 -5.11
N GLN A 301 3.18 -16.90 -5.62
CA GLN A 301 4.41 -17.62 -5.91
C GLN A 301 5.65 -16.87 -5.44
N VAL A 302 6.73 -17.62 -5.22
CA VAL A 302 8.07 -17.06 -5.01
C VAL A 302 8.69 -16.76 -6.38
N GLU A 303 9.33 -15.61 -6.48
CA GLU A 303 10.14 -15.20 -7.62
C GLU A 303 11.57 -14.89 -7.17
N LEU A 304 12.53 -15.19 -8.03
CA LEU A 304 13.95 -14.84 -7.90
C LEU A 304 14.34 -14.08 -9.17
N ASP A 305 14.91 -12.88 -9.02
CA ASP A 305 15.25 -12.00 -10.15
C ASP A 305 14.07 -11.73 -11.11
N GLY A 306 12.84 -11.65 -10.56
CA GLY A 306 11.61 -11.47 -11.33
C GLY A 306 11.08 -12.71 -12.05
N GLN A 307 11.77 -13.86 -11.97
CA GLN A 307 11.32 -15.13 -12.55
C GLN A 307 10.73 -16.06 -11.49
N ARG A 308 9.66 -16.79 -11.84
CA ARG A 308 9.04 -17.80 -10.95
C ARG A 308 10.09 -18.83 -10.52
N LEU A 309 10.27 -19.01 -9.22
CA LEU A 309 11.18 -19.99 -8.63
C LEU A 309 10.41 -21.27 -8.25
N PRO A 310 10.58 -22.39 -8.98
CA PRO A 310 9.90 -23.64 -8.65
C PRO A 310 10.46 -24.23 -7.36
N LEU A 311 9.58 -24.53 -6.40
CA LEU A 311 10.01 -24.97 -5.07
C LEU A 311 10.35 -26.48 -4.99
N ASP A 312 10.14 -27.26 -6.03
CA ASP A 312 10.21 -28.73 -5.93
C ASP A 312 11.62 -29.33 -5.93
N HIS A 313 12.63 -28.57 -6.35
CA HIS A 313 14.05 -28.93 -6.23
C HIS A 313 14.87 -27.77 -5.63
N ILE A 314 14.24 -27.00 -4.74
CA ILE A 314 14.82 -25.78 -4.15
C ILE A 314 16.05 -26.07 -3.29
N ASP A 315 16.11 -27.25 -2.66
CA ASP A 315 17.28 -27.78 -1.97
C ASP A 315 18.50 -27.90 -2.90
N LEU A 316 18.32 -28.45 -4.10
CA LEU A 316 19.41 -28.51 -5.10
C LEU A 316 19.83 -27.11 -5.56
N LYS A 317 18.89 -26.19 -5.77
CA LYS A 317 19.21 -24.81 -6.17
C LYS A 317 19.94 -24.04 -5.07
N VAL A 318 19.57 -24.23 -3.80
CA VAL A 318 20.29 -23.68 -2.65
C VAL A 318 21.70 -24.28 -2.54
N ALA A 319 21.84 -25.60 -2.72
CA ALA A 319 23.15 -26.24 -2.68
C ALA A 319 24.10 -25.71 -3.77
N ILE A 320 23.58 -25.45 -4.99
CA ILE A 320 24.37 -24.89 -6.10
C ILE A 320 24.73 -23.41 -5.89
N ASP A 321 23.79 -22.58 -5.46
CA ASP A 321 23.98 -21.13 -5.39
C ASP A 321 24.61 -20.63 -4.07
N VAL A 322 24.38 -21.35 -2.97
CA VAL A 322 24.71 -20.93 -1.59
C VAL A 322 25.76 -21.85 -0.96
N ASP A 323 26.11 -22.98 -1.60
CA ASP A 323 27.10 -23.98 -1.15
C ASP A 323 26.81 -24.53 0.27
N ILE A 324 25.55 -24.90 0.53
CA ILE A 324 25.11 -25.48 1.81
C ILE A 324 24.19 -26.70 1.66
N ASP A 325 24.41 -27.71 2.51
CA ASP A 325 23.50 -28.83 2.68
C ASP A 325 22.20 -28.43 3.38
N ILE A 326 21.05 -28.70 2.77
CA ILE A 326 19.73 -28.37 3.31
C ILE A 326 18.66 -29.38 2.87
N SER A 327 17.67 -29.68 3.72
CA SER A 327 16.52 -30.49 3.28
C SER A 327 15.54 -29.61 2.48
N LYS A 328 14.80 -30.24 1.57
CA LYS A 328 13.77 -29.57 0.76
C LYS A 328 12.77 -28.78 1.61
N GLU A 329 12.36 -29.29 2.77
CA GLU A 329 11.42 -28.64 3.69
C GLU A 329 12.05 -27.40 4.35
N GLN A 330 13.32 -27.51 4.78
CA GLN A 330 14.07 -26.39 5.35
C GLN A 330 14.29 -25.28 4.31
N ALA A 331 14.66 -25.66 3.08
CA ALA A 331 14.86 -24.74 1.97
C ALA A 331 13.54 -24.06 1.56
N LYS A 332 12.45 -24.82 1.38
CA LYS A 332 11.10 -24.28 1.14
C LYS A 332 10.70 -23.27 2.22
N GLY A 333 10.85 -23.63 3.50
CA GLY A 333 10.48 -22.77 4.63
C GLY A 333 11.28 -21.47 4.70
N ILE A 334 12.60 -21.52 4.50
CA ILE A 334 13.45 -20.33 4.49
C ILE A 334 13.14 -19.43 3.28
N VAL A 335 13.08 -20.01 2.07
CA VAL A 335 12.85 -19.26 0.82
C VAL A 335 11.48 -18.59 0.82
N LEU A 336 10.43 -19.28 1.27
CA LEU A 336 9.10 -18.68 1.44
C LEU A 336 9.13 -17.53 2.47
N LYS A 337 9.81 -17.71 3.60
CA LYS A 337 9.90 -16.67 4.64
C LYS A 337 10.64 -15.42 4.15
N LEU A 338 11.74 -15.58 3.42
CA LEU A 338 12.50 -14.47 2.84
C LEU A 338 11.71 -13.76 1.74
N ALA A 339 11.11 -14.51 0.80
CA ALA A 339 10.28 -13.92 -0.25
C ALA A 339 9.10 -13.12 0.33
N GLN A 340 8.46 -13.61 1.40
CA GLN A 340 7.37 -12.92 2.08
C GLN A 340 7.80 -11.62 2.79
N GLU A 341 9.06 -11.50 3.23
CA GLU A 341 9.62 -10.24 3.75
C GLU A 341 9.68 -9.16 2.64
N HIS A 342 9.74 -9.57 1.37
CA HIS A 342 9.73 -8.70 0.18
C HIS A 342 8.49 -8.98 -0.70
N SER A 343 7.30 -8.97 -0.08
CA SER A 343 6.02 -9.14 -0.77
C SER A 343 5.66 -7.93 -1.66
N TYR A 344 5.12 -8.18 -2.85
CA TYR A 344 4.67 -7.14 -3.77
C TYR A 344 3.44 -7.55 -4.59
N SER A 345 2.66 -6.57 -5.06
CA SER A 345 1.58 -6.77 -6.02
C SER A 345 2.04 -6.31 -7.41
N PRO A 346 2.17 -7.19 -8.40
CA PRO A 346 2.56 -6.81 -9.77
C PRO A 346 1.65 -5.75 -10.38
N VAL A 347 0.35 -5.81 -10.08
CA VAL A 347 -0.65 -4.86 -10.59
C VAL A 347 -0.42 -3.47 -9.97
N VAL A 348 -0.16 -3.39 -8.66
CA VAL A 348 0.10 -2.10 -8.00
C VAL A 348 1.44 -1.51 -8.48
N GLU A 349 2.46 -2.33 -8.65
CA GLU A 349 3.76 -1.89 -9.20
C GLU A 349 3.62 -1.36 -10.62
N TYR A 350 2.85 -2.04 -11.47
CA TYR A 350 2.48 -1.55 -12.79
C TYR A 350 1.69 -0.22 -12.72
N LEU A 351 0.65 -0.13 -11.89
CA LEU A 351 -0.19 1.06 -11.74
C LEU A 351 0.58 2.28 -11.22
N GLU A 352 1.46 2.11 -10.24
CA GLU A 352 2.35 3.18 -9.79
C GLU A 352 3.37 3.56 -10.89
N SER A 353 3.91 2.61 -11.63
CA SER A 353 4.86 2.92 -12.72
C SER A 353 4.24 3.75 -13.85
N VAL A 354 2.95 3.54 -14.18
CA VAL A 354 2.26 4.35 -15.19
C VAL A 354 1.79 5.69 -14.62
N ALA A 355 1.40 5.75 -13.35
CA ALA A 355 1.07 7.01 -12.68
C ALA A 355 2.31 7.93 -12.57
N GLN A 356 3.48 7.38 -12.25
CA GLN A 356 4.75 8.12 -12.24
C GLN A 356 5.15 8.62 -13.65
N ARG A 357 4.85 7.85 -14.70
CA ARG A 357 5.11 8.23 -16.10
C ARG A 357 4.19 9.34 -16.61
N TYR A 358 2.98 9.46 -16.06
CA TYR A 358 1.98 10.46 -16.48
C TYR A 358 1.41 11.22 -15.25
N PRO A 359 2.21 12.03 -14.56
CA PRO A 359 1.82 12.64 -13.28
C PRO A 359 0.69 13.69 -13.39
N ASN A 360 0.53 14.31 -14.57
CA ASN A 360 -0.47 15.35 -14.86
C ASN A 360 -1.49 14.87 -15.91
N VAL A 361 -1.90 13.61 -15.84
CA VAL A 361 -2.89 13.04 -16.76
C VAL A 361 -4.29 13.62 -16.51
N ASP A 362 -4.99 13.95 -17.60
CA ASP A 362 -6.39 14.40 -17.53
C ASP A 362 -7.33 13.23 -17.22
N VAL A 363 -8.06 13.31 -16.11
CA VAL A 363 -9.05 12.30 -15.69
C VAL A 363 -10.30 12.30 -16.59
N ASN A 364 -10.61 13.42 -17.25
CA ASN A 364 -11.75 13.54 -18.17
C ASN A 364 -11.59 12.67 -19.43
N LEU A 365 -10.37 12.18 -19.69
CA LEU A 365 -10.10 11.16 -20.70
C LEU A 365 -11.02 9.93 -20.53
N LEU A 366 -11.30 9.54 -19.29
CA LEU A 366 -12.10 8.37 -18.95
C LEU A 366 -13.56 8.49 -19.43
N ASP A 367 -14.11 9.70 -19.37
CA ASP A 367 -15.51 9.97 -19.76
C ASP A 367 -15.72 9.88 -21.29
N THR A 368 -14.65 9.97 -22.09
CA THR A 368 -14.71 9.83 -23.56
C THR A 368 -14.54 8.40 -24.08
N LEU A 369 -14.23 7.42 -23.22
CA LEU A 369 -13.75 6.11 -23.68
C LEU A 369 -14.83 5.26 -24.35
N ALA A 370 -16.08 5.35 -23.90
CA ALA A 370 -17.19 4.59 -24.49
C ALA A 370 -17.46 5.06 -25.94
N GLU A 371 -17.44 6.36 -26.19
CA GLU A 371 -17.55 6.92 -27.53
C GLU A 371 -16.37 6.47 -28.41
N ARG A 372 -15.14 6.69 -27.92
CA ARG A 372 -13.90 6.41 -28.68
C ARG A 372 -13.69 4.95 -29.07
N TYR A 373 -14.03 4.01 -28.17
CA TYR A 373 -13.75 2.59 -28.38
C TYR A 373 -14.97 1.77 -28.81
N PHE A 374 -16.18 2.18 -28.41
CA PHE A 374 -17.41 1.43 -28.67
C PHE A 374 -18.39 2.16 -29.61
N GLY A 375 -18.18 3.45 -29.86
CA GLY A 375 -19.00 4.26 -30.76
C GLY A 375 -20.33 4.71 -30.15
N THR A 376 -20.41 4.81 -28.82
CA THR A 376 -21.62 5.22 -28.09
C THR A 376 -21.40 6.51 -27.30
N ASP A 377 -22.28 7.47 -27.50
CA ASP A 377 -22.34 8.78 -26.83
C ASP A 377 -23.19 8.78 -25.54
N ASP A 378 -23.95 7.70 -25.29
CA ASP A 378 -24.74 7.48 -24.07
C ASP A 378 -23.92 7.75 -22.77
N PRO A 379 -24.31 8.75 -21.96
CA PRO A 379 -23.65 9.08 -20.70
C PRO A 379 -23.58 7.91 -19.71
N LEU A 380 -24.55 6.99 -19.73
CA LEU A 380 -24.51 5.79 -18.91
C LEU A 380 -23.32 4.92 -19.31
N HIS A 381 -23.13 4.64 -20.60
CA HIS A 381 -22.01 3.81 -21.07
C HIS A 381 -20.64 4.41 -20.72
N ALA A 382 -20.50 5.74 -20.78
CA ALA A 382 -19.30 6.44 -20.32
C ALA A 382 -19.06 6.25 -18.81
N ALA A 383 -20.09 6.49 -17.99
CA ALA A 383 -20.03 6.30 -16.54
C ALA A 383 -19.68 4.85 -16.18
N LEU A 384 -20.36 3.86 -16.77
CA LEU A 384 -20.10 2.43 -16.53
C LEU A 384 -18.62 2.10 -16.78
N LEU A 385 -18.06 2.42 -17.96
CA LEU A 385 -16.67 2.09 -18.29
C LEU A 385 -15.66 2.79 -17.36
N LYS A 386 -15.88 4.08 -17.06
CA LYS A 386 -15.05 4.84 -16.13
C LYS A 386 -15.04 4.20 -14.74
N ARG A 387 -16.22 3.87 -14.21
CA ARG A 387 -16.38 3.23 -12.90
C ARG A 387 -15.73 1.83 -12.88
N THR A 388 -15.79 1.05 -13.97
CA THR A 388 -15.09 -0.25 -14.09
C THR A 388 -13.58 -0.10 -13.93
N LEU A 389 -12.97 0.91 -14.57
CA LEU A 389 -11.53 1.14 -14.49
C LEU A 389 -11.11 1.57 -13.07
N ILE A 390 -11.88 2.47 -12.44
CA ILE A 390 -11.64 2.90 -11.05
C ILE A 390 -11.86 1.70 -10.10
N ALA A 391 -12.84 0.81 -10.36
CA ALA A 391 -13.07 -0.40 -9.57
C ALA A 391 -11.92 -1.41 -9.69
N ALA A 392 -11.34 -1.57 -10.89
CA ALA A 392 -10.15 -2.39 -11.12
C ALA A 392 -8.95 -1.85 -10.31
N VAL A 393 -8.71 -0.54 -10.37
CA VAL A 393 -7.68 0.13 -9.57
C VAL A 393 -7.95 -0.07 -8.06
N ALA A 394 -9.17 0.19 -7.60
CA ALA A 394 -9.56 0.01 -6.20
C ALA A 394 -9.36 -1.43 -5.72
N ARG A 395 -9.65 -2.45 -6.54
CA ARG A 395 -9.39 -3.86 -6.23
C ARG A 395 -7.90 -4.21 -6.15
N ALA A 396 -7.04 -3.53 -6.94
CA ALA A 396 -5.59 -3.73 -6.88
C ALA A 396 -4.97 -3.13 -5.61
N TYR A 397 -5.34 -1.89 -5.25
CA TYR A 397 -4.84 -1.20 -4.05
C TYR A 397 -5.50 -1.66 -2.75
N GLN A 398 -6.79 -2.02 -2.80
CA GLN A 398 -7.58 -2.51 -1.67
C GLN A 398 -8.25 -3.85 -2.02
N PRO A 399 -7.49 -4.96 -2.09
CA PRO A 399 -8.06 -6.28 -2.31
C PRO A 399 -9.20 -6.55 -1.31
N GLY A 400 -10.32 -7.05 -1.81
CA GLY A 400 -11.53 -7.30 -1.02
C GLY A 400 -12.42 -6.07 -0.77
N CYS A 401 -12.16 -4.92 -1.40
CA CYS A 401 -13.12 -3.81 -1.45
C CYS A 401 -14.47 -4.24 -2.06
N LYS A 402 -15.52 -3.44 -1.87
CA LYS A 402 -16.87 -3.79 -2.37
C LYS A 402 -16.98 -3.42 -3.85
N HIS A 403 -17.19 -4.46 -4.66
CA HIS A 403 -17.61 -4.41 -6.05
C HIS A 403 -18.22 -5.78 -6.36
N ASP A 404 -19.52 -5.87 -6.60
CA ASP A 404 -20.24 -7.10 -6.98
C ASP A 404 -20.94 -6.99 -8.34
N GLU A 405 -20.49 -6.03 -9.13
CA GLU A 405 -20.91 -5.74 -10.48
C GLU A 405 -19.99 -6.44 -11.50
N ILE A 406 -20.49 -6.69 -12.71
CA ILE A 406 -19.76 -7.24 -13.85
C ILE A 406 -20.02 -6.36 -15.07
N THR A 407 -18.95 -5.95 -15.75
CA THR A 407 -19.05 -5.11 -16.96
C THR A 407 -19.08 -5.97 -18.21
N ILE A 408 -20.17 -5.92 -18.95
CA ILE A 408 -20.46 -6.80 -20.09
C ILE A 408 -20.48 -5.99 -21.38
N LEU A 409 -19.58 -6.29 -22.31
CA LEU A 409 -19.60 -5.71 -23.64
C LEU A 409 -20.58 -6.48 -24.53
N GLN A 410 -21.68 -5.83 -24.91
CA GLN A 410 -22.72 -6.36 -25.79
C GLN A 410 -22.49 -5.85 -27.22
N GLY A 411 -22.59 -6.71 -28.23
CA GLY A 411 -22.48 -6.26 -29.63
C GLY A 411 -22.14 -7.40 -30.59
N LYS A 412 -21.95 -7.07 -31.88
CA LYS A 412 -21.76 -8.07 -32.94
C LYS A 412 -20.61 -9.06 -32.65
N GLN A 413 -20.73 -10.27 -33.20
CA GLN A 413 -19.64 -11.25 -33.15
C GLN A 413 -18.42 -10.71 -33.91
N LYS A 414 -17.20 -11.06 -33.48
CA LYS A 414 -15.92 -10.61 -34.05
C LYS A 414 -15.62 -9.11 -33.91
N ALA A 415 -16.36 -8.37 -33.06
CA ALA A 415 -16.07 -6.98 -32.72
C ALA A 415 -14.83 -6.75 -31.83
N LEU A 416 -14.12 -7.83 -31.45
CA LEU A 416 -12.90 -7.82 -30.61
C LEU A 416 -13.13 -7.44 -29.12
N LYS A 417 -14.30 -7.80 -28.57
CA LYS A 417 -14.73 -7.47 -27.21
C LYS A 417 -13.86 -8.13 -26.11
N SER A 418 -13.64 -9.43 -26.18
CA SER A 418 -12.72 -10.15 -25.28
C SER A 418 -11.29 -9.61 -25.36
N THR A 419 -10.80 -9.40 -26.59
CA THR A 419 -9.49 -8.81 -26.87
C THR A 419 -9.35 -7.38 -26.33
N PHE A 420 -10.43 -6.61 -26.18
CA PHE A 420 -10.38 -5.31 -25.51
C PHE A 420 -10.03 -5.49 -24.02
N TRP A 421 -10.70 -6.40 -23.31
CA TRP A 421 -10.41 -6.68 -21.89
C TRP A 421 -9.01 -7.26 -21.68
N GLU A 422 -8.63 -8.24 -22.50
CA GLU A 422 -7.29 -8.86 -22.53
C GLU A 422 -6.18 -7.81 -22.69
N VAL A 423 -6.30 -6.94 -23.71
CA VAL A 423 -5.30 -5.91 -24.00
C VAL A 423 -5.27 -4.80 -22.95
N LEU A 424 -6.43 -4.45 -22.40
CA LEU A 424 -6.55 -3.44 -21.35
C LEU A 424 -5.86 -3.93 -20.06
N ALA A 425 -6.11 -5.17 -19.62
CA ALA A 425 -5.45 -5.76 -18.45
C ALA A 425 -3.96 -6.08 -18.69
N GLY A 426 -3.61 -6.60 -19.87
CA GLY A 426 -2.36 -7.31 -20.11
C GLY A 426 -2.53 -8.82 -19.93
N GLU A 427 -1.89 -9.61 -20.80
CA GLU A 427 -1.93 -11.08 -20.83
C GLU A 427 -1.50 -11.68 -19.48
N GLU A 428 -0.61 -11.01 -18.75
CA GLU A 428 -0.12 -11.41 -17.44
C GLU A 428 -1.18 -11.27 -16.32
N PHE A 429 -2.17 -10.40 -16.50
CA PHE A 429 -3.20 -10.03 -15.51
C PHE A 429 -4.62 -10.43 -15.91
N PHE A 430 -4.80 -11.07 -17.06
CA PHE A 430 -6.08 -11.48 -17.64
C PHE A 430 -6.29 -13.00 -17.66
N THR A 431 -7.54 -13.46 -17.56
CA THR A 431 -7.95 -14.82 -17.94
C THR A 431 -9.41 -14.87 -18.36
N ASP A 432 -9.72 -15.67 -19.38
CA ASP A 432 -11.05 -15.98 -19.92
C ASP A 432 -11.50 -17.43 -19.62
N ASP A 433 -10.54 -18.33 -19.34
CA ASP A 433 -10.79 -19.71 -18.98
C ASP A 433 -11.42 -19.83 -17.55
N ILE A 434 -12.75 -19.83 -17.48
CA ILE A 434 -13.54 -20.10 -16.25
C ILE A 434 -14.34 -21.40 -16.39
N ASN A 435 -13.71 -22.48 -16.87
CA ASN A 435 -14.35 -23.80 -17.07
C ASN A 435 -13.79 -24.89 -16.12
N GLY A 436 -13.58 -24.56 -14.84
CA GLY A 436 -12.90 -25.40 -13.86
C GLY A 436 -13.83 -26.10 -12.85
N THR A 437 -13.24 -26.63 -11.77
CA THR A 437 -13.98 -26.87 -10.53
C THR A 437 -14.05 -25.59 -9.71
N GLU A 438 -14.98 -25.47 -8.74
CA GLU A 438 -15.07 -24.28 -7.86
C GLU A 438 -13.72 -23.92 -7.20
N LYS A 439 -12.86 -24.92 -6.94
CA LYS A 439 -11.51 -24.71 -6.39
C LYS A 439 -10.55 -24.04 -7.39
N ASP A 440 -10.63 -24.43 -8.65
CA ASP A 440 -9.79 -23.88 -9.72
C ASP A 440 -10.25 -22.47 -10.08
N GLU A 441 -11.56 -22.22 -10.07
CA GLU A 441 -12.16 -20.90 -10.25
C GLU A 441 -11.74 -19.95 -9.12
N ILE A 442 -11.88 -20.36 -7.85
CA ILE A 442 -11.40 -19.59 -6.68
C ILE A 442 -9.90 -19.29 -6.79
N LEU A 443 -9.10 -20.25 -7.25
CA LEU A 443 -7.67 -20.03 -7.47
C LEU A 443 -7.43 -18.97 -8.56
N LYS A 444 -8.10 -19.07 -9.71
CA LYS A 444 -8.00 -18.11 -10.83
C LYS A 444 -8.44 -16.70 -10.43
N ILE A 445 -9.60 -16.53 -9.78
CA ILE A 445 -10.06 -15.23 -9.21
C ILE A 445 -8.96 -14.57 -8.37
N SER A 446 -8.23 -15.38 -7.62
CA SER A 446 -7.18 -14.89 -6.73
C SER A 446 -5.81 -14.67 -7.38
N GLN A 447 -5.65 -14.98 -8.67
CA GLN A 447 -4.40 -14.94 -9.44
C GLN A 447 -4.42 -14.04 -10.69
N TYR A 448 -5.54 -13.39 -10.98
CA TYR A 448 -5.72 -12.47 -12.09
C TYR A 448 -6.44 -11.21 -11.64
N TRP A 449 -6.35 -10.15 -12.44
CA TRP A 449 -6.92 -8.83 -12.13
C TRP A 449 -8.25 -8.61 -12.85
N LEU A 450 -8.33 -8.98 -14.13
CA LEU A 450 -9.59 -9.06 -14.88
C LEU A 450 -9.87 -10.53 -15.19
N LEU A 451 -11.05 -10.99 -14.78
CA LEU A 451 -11.62 -12.29 -15.16
C LEU A 451 -12.72 -12.05 -16.19
N GLU A 452 -12.59 -12.57 -17.42
CA GLU A 452 -13.69 -12.54 -18.39
C GLU A 452 -14.56 -13.80 -18.28
N TYR A 453 -15.86 -13.61 -18.07
CA TYR A 453 -16.86 -14.60 -18.48
C TYR A 453 -17.10 -14.47 -19.99
N ALA A 454 -16.31 -15.21 -20.77
CA ALA A 454 -16.54 -15.37 -22.21
C ALA A 454 -17.87 -16.11 -22.44
N GLU A 455 -18.69 -15.61 -23.38
CA GLU A 455 -20.06 -16.10 -23.63
C GLU A 455 -20.91 -16.13 -22.33
N PHE A 456 -21.05 -14.96 -21.69
CA PHE A 456 -21.72 -14.79 -20.39
C PHE A 456 -23.05 -15.55 -20.25
N GLU A 457 -23.85 -15.60 -21.32
CA GLU A 457 -25.08 -16.40 -21.44
C GLU A 457 -24.95 -17.88 -21.00
N ASN A 458 -23.81 -18.52 -21.24
CA ASN A 458 -23.61 -19.96 -21.02
C ASN A 458 -23.42 -20.30 -19.54
N ALA A 459 -22.84 -19.37 -18.79
CA ALA A 459 -22.76 -19.38 -17.33
C ALA A 459 -24.05 -18.89 -16.68
N TYR A 460 -24.78 -17.99 -17.35
CA TYR A 460 -25.96 -17.32 -16.81
C TYR A 460 -27.27 -18.11 -16.97
N LYS A 461 -27.28 -19.40 -16.62
CA LYS A 461 -28.51 -20.22 -16.70
C LYS A 461 -29.44 -19.96 -15.51
N LYS A 462 -30.75 -20.12 -15.74
CA LYS A 462 -31.85 -19.83 -14.77
C LYS A 462 -31.77 -20.58 -13.42
N LYS A 463 -30.91 -21.60 -13.28
CA LYS A 463 -30.62 -22.29 -12.00
C LYS A 463 -29.44 -21.71 -11.22
N ASP A 464 -28.58 -20.96 -11.89
CA ASP A 464 -27.23 -20.62 -11.42
C ASP A 464 -27.10 -19.13 -11.05
N VAL A 465 -28.07 -18.29 -11.42
CA VAL A 465 -28.08 -16.85 -11.11
C VAL A 465 -27.90 -16.54 -9.62
N SER A 466 -28.58 -17.27 -8.72
CA SER A 466 -28.41 -17.08 -7.27
C SER A 466 -27.01 -17.44 -6.79
N GLN A 467 -26.37 -18.43 -7.43
CA GLN A 467 -24.99 -18.82 -7.13
C GLN A 467 -24.02 -17.75 -7.65
N LEU A 468 -24.23 -17.24 -8.87
CA LEU A 468 -23.45 -16.15 -9.45
C LEU A 468 -23.57 -14.86 -8.61
N LYS A 469 -24.77 -14.48 -8.17
CA LYS A 469 -24.97 -13.34 -7.25
C LYS A 469 -24.20 -13.50 -5.94
N ALA A 470 -24.26 -14.69 -5.33
CA ALA A 470 -23.50 -14.99 -4.12
C ALA A 470 -21.98 -14.93 -4.38
N PHE A 471 -21.54 -15.47 -5.51
CA PHE A 471 -20.16 -15.49 -5.98
C PHE A 471 -19.61 -14.08 -6.24
N LEU A 472 -20.30 -13.23 -7.01
CA LEU A 472 -19.93 -11.83 -7.23
C LEU A 472 -19.89 -11.04 -5.90
N SER A 473 -20.81 -11.34 -4.98
CA SER A 473 -20.88 -10.67 -3.66
C SER A 473 -19.73 -11.01 -2.70
N ARG A 474 -18.96 -12.08 -2.94
CA ARG A 474 -17.82 -12.49 -2.08
C ARG A 474 -16.71 -11.44 -2.14
N ARG A 475 -16.26 -10.95 -0.97
CA ARG A 475 -15.09 -10.07 -0.83
C ARG A 475 -13.76 -10.84 -0.69
N LYS A 476 -13.84 -12.04 -0.12
CA LYS A 476 -12.73 -12.96 0.15
C LYS A 476 -13.13 -14.38 -0.22
N ASP A 477 -12.17 -15.21 -0.62
CA ASP A 477 -12.36 -16.64 -0.82
C ASP A 477 -11.43 -17.44 0.10
N SER A 478 -11.99 -18.45 0.77
CA SER A 478 -11.25 -19.35 1.65
C SER A 478 -10.69 -20.51 0.82
N MET A 479 -9.36 -20.59 0.68
CA MET A 479 -8.70 -21.66 -0.07
C MET A 479 -7.40 -22.10 0.60
N ARG A 480 -6.99 -23.35 0.36
CA ARG A 480 -5.66 -23.83 0.71
C ARG A 480 -4.65 -23.33 -0.34
N ARG A 481 -3.53 -22.76 0.08
CA ARG A 481 -2.43 -22.40 -0.85
C ARG A 481 -1.89 -23.67 -1.55
N PRO A 482 -1.43 -23.61 -2.81
CA PRO A 482 -0.84 -24.78 -3.50
C PRO A 482 0.32 -25.47 -2.76
N TYR A 483 0.96 -24.78 -1.81
CA TYR A 483 2.04 -25.30 -0.97
C TYR A 483 1.79 -25.13 0.55
N GLY A 484 0.56 -24.77 0.95
CA GLY A 484 0.17 -24.60 2.36
C GLY A 484 -0.64 -25.78 2.88
N THR A 485 -0.51 -26.09 4.17
CA THR A 485 -1.37 -27.07 4.86
C THR A 485 -2.73 -26.48 5.22
N ASP A 486 -2.75 -25.18 5.50
CA ASP A 486 -3.88 -24.52 6.13
C ASP A 486 -4.81 -23.87 5.09
N ILE A 487 -6.06 -23.65 5.48
CA ILE A 487 -7.02 -22.89 4.70
C ILE A 487 -6.87 -21.43 5.13
N GLU A 488 -6.71 -20.54 4.16
CA GLU A 488 -6.55 -19.11 4.39
C GLU A 488 -7.58 -18.32 3.58
N ASP A 489 -7.97 -17.17 4.12
CA ASP A 489 -8.86 -16.22 3.47
C ASP A 489 -8.06 -15.27 2.57
N PHE A 490 -8.34 -15.29 1.26
CA PHE A 490 -7.73 -14.39 0.31
C PHE A 490 -8.71 -13.28 -0.08
N PRO A 491 -8.43 -12.01 0.24
CA PRO A 491 -9.22 -10.90 -0.27
C PRO A 491 -9.04 -10.80 -1.79
N ARG A 492 -10.13 -10.60 -2.53
CA ARG A 492 -10.10 -10.63 -4.01
C ARG A 492 -9.45 -9.37 -4.60
N PRO A 493 -8.36 -9.51 -5.39
CA PRO A 493 -7.75 -8.41 -6.12
C PRO A 493 -8.39 -8.18 -7.50
N SER A 494 -9.34 -9.03 -7.91
CA SER A 494 -9.92 -9.07 -9.25
C SER A 494 -11.23 -8.29 -9.39
N ILE A 495 -11.52 -7.83 -10.61
CA ILE A 495 -12.87 -7.51 -11.08
C ILE A 495 -13.37 -8.58 -12.07
N MET A 496 -14.68 -8.60 -12.30
CA MET A 496 -15.33 -9.47 -13.28
C MET A 496 -15.74 -8.63 -14.50
N VAL A 497 -15.41 -9.13 -15.67
CA VAL A 497 -15.84 -8.56 -16.96
C VAL A 497 -16.47 -9.67 -17.81
N GLY A 498 -17.12 -9.30 -18.91
CA GLY A 498 -17.73 -10.27 -19.80
C GLY A 498 -17.94 -9.71 -21.19
N SER A 499 -18.33 -10.60 -22.10
CA SER A 499 -18.80 -10.21 -23.41
C SER A 499 -19.90 -11.15 -23.91
N THR A 500 -20.82 -10.61 -24.71
CA THR A 500 -21.91 -11.39 -25.31
C THR A 500 -22.26 -10.86 -26.71
N ASN A 501 -22.82 -11.73 -27.55
CA ASN A 501 -23.39 -11.37 -28.85
C ASN A 501 -24.93 -11.32 -28.85
N GLN A 502 -25.57 -11.67 -27.74
CA GLN A 502 -27.02 -11.74 -27.62
C GLN A 502 -27.62 -10.36 -27.32
N ASN A 503 -28.87 -10.15 -27.75
CA ASN A 503 -29.63 -8.96 -27.40
C ASN A 503 -30.46 -9.16 -26.12
N GLU A 504 -30.84 -10.41 -25.84
CA GLU A 504 -31.64 -10.82 -24.68
C GLU A 504 -30.87 -11.91 -23.93
N PHE A 505 -30.33 -11.60 -22.75
CA PHE A 505 -29.50 -12.54 -21.98
C PHE A 505 -29.65 -12.42 -20.46
N LEU A 506 -30.42 -11.45 -19.93
CA LEU A 506 -30.64 -11.29 -18.49
C LEU A 506 -31.92 -12.02 -18.03
N TYR A 507 -31.79 -13.19 -17.38
CA TYR A 507 -32.93 -14.01 -16.92
C TYR A 507 -33.50 -13.70 -15.52
N ASP A 508 -33.02 -12.66 -14.81
CA ASP A 508 -33.40 -12.39 -13.41
C ASP A 508 -33.67 -10.90 -13.13
N PRO A 509 -34.94 -10.49 -12.96
CA PRO A 509 -35.33 -9.10 -12.68
C PRO A 509 -34.82 -8.54 -11.35
N THR A 510 -34.34 -9.38 -10.43
CA THR A 510 -33.91 -8.97 -9.08
C THR A 510 -32.39 -8.75 -9.00
N GLY A 511 -31.70 -8.70 -10.14
CA GLY A 511 -30.23 -8.65 -10.21
C GLY A 511 -29.64 -7.47 -10.99
N GLU A 512 -30.47 -6.61 -11.56
CA GLU A 512 -30.14 -5.77 -12.72
C GLU A 512 -28.95 -4.84 -12.50
N ARG A 513 -28.93 -4.09 -11.39
CA ARG A 513 -27.78 -3.22 -11.00
C ARG A 513 -26.38 -3.87 -11.03
N ARG A 514 -26.27 -5.22 -10.99
CA ARG A 514 -24.97 -5.92 -11.08
C ARG A 514 -24.45 -6.07 -12.50
N TYR A 515 -25.27 -5.91 -13.52
CA TYR A 515 -24.88 -6.15 -14.91
C TYR A 515 -24.71 -4.81 -15.61
N TRP A 516 -23.47 -4.36 -15.73
CA TRP A 516 -23.12 -3.10 -16.40
C TRP A 516 -22.94 -3.38 -17.88
N VAL A 517 -24.05 -3.34 -18.62
CA VAL A 517 -24.06 -3.65 -20.05
C VAL A 517 -23.67 -2.42 -20.86
N ILE A 518 -22.66 -2.54 -21.71
CA ILE A 518 -22.19 -1.48 -22.60
C ILE A 518 -22.32 -1.95 -24.06
N LYS A 519 -23.04 -1.19 -24.88
CA LYS A 519 -23.22 -1.50 -26.30
C LYS A 519 -22.00 -1.10 -27.13
N VAL A 520 -21.50 -2.05 -27.92
CA VAL A 520 -20.45 -1.87 -28.92
C VAL A 520 -21.10 -1.72 -30.30
N LEU A 521 -21.19 -0.47 -30.75
CA LEU A 521 -21.83 -0.07 -32.00
C LEU A 521 -20.86 -0.11 -33.19
N VAL A 522 -19.55 0.04 -32.95
CA VAL A 522 -18.49 -0.16 -33.96
C VAL A 522 -18.41 -1.60 -34.44
N GLU A 523 -18.04 -1.81 -35.71
CA GLU A 523 -17.86 -3.17 -36.26
C GLU A 523 -16.68 -3.92 -35.62
N ARG A 524 -15.61 -3.20 -35.28
CA ARG A 524 -14.42 -3.70 -34.59
C ARG A 524 -13.81 -2.61 -33.73
N ILE A 525 -13.50 -2.95 -32.47
CA ILE A 525 -12.80 -2.06 -31.55
C ILE A 525 -11.36 -1.83 -32.03
N ASN A 526 -10.84 -0.59 -31.92
CA ASN A 526 -9.49 -0.25 -32.38
C ASN A 526 -8.40 -0.71 -31.39
N ILE A 527 -8.11 -2.01 -31.38
CA ILE A 527 -7.11 -2.63 -30.51
C ILE A 527 -5.70 -2.04 -30.71
N ARG A 528 -5.36 -1.55 -31.90
CA ARG A 528 -4.04 -0.93 -32.17
C ARG A 528 -3.87 0.38 -31.41
N GLN A 529 -4.93 1.19 -31.33
CA GLN A 529 -4.94 2.41 -30.54
C GLN A 529 -4.95 2.09 -29.05
N LEU A 530 -5.78 1.13 -28.63
CA LEU A 530 -5.83 0.67 -27.23
C LEU A 530 -4.45 0.24 -26.72
N LYS A 531 -3.68 -0.53 -27.50
CA LYS A 531 -2.31 -0.93 -27.13
C LYS A 531 -1.36 0.24 -26.90
N LYS A 532 -1.53 1.36 -27.63
CA LYS A 532 -0.73 2.58 -27.42
C LYS A 532 -1.18 3.37 -26.20
N GLU A 533 -2.50 3.48 -26.00
CA GLU A 533 -3.10 4.32 -24.96
C GLU A 533 -3.22 3.62 -23.60
N ARG A 534 -3.13 2.28 -23.53
CA ARG A 534 -3.31 1.46 -22.31
C ARG A 534 -2.70 2.07 -21.04
N ASN A 535 -1.44 2.47 -21.11
CA ASN A 535 -0.72 3.00 -19.95
C ASN A 535 -1.24 4.40 -19.53
N LEU A 536 -1.69 5.21 -20.48
CA LEU A 536 -2.32 6.51 -20.23
C LEU A 536 -3.73 6.34 -19.61
N LEU A 537 -4.51 5.38 -20.11
CA LEU A 537 -5.83 5.04 -19.56
C LEU A 537 -5.74 4.59 -18.09
N TRP A 538 -4.77 3.73 -17.76
CA TRP A 538 -4.55 3.31 -16.39
C TRP A 538 -4.00 4.43 -15.50
N ALA A 539 -3.13 5.30 -16.01
CA ALA A 539 -2.70 6.47 -15.27
C ALA A 539 -3.89 7.39 -14.92
N ALA A 540 -4.80 7.63 -15.88
CA ALA A 540 -6.03 8.40 -15.65
C ALA A 540 -6.93 7.73 -14.60
N ALA A 541 -7.10 6.41 -14.65
CA ALA A 541 -7.88 5.66 -13.66
C ALA A 541 -7.23 5.67 -12.25
N VAL A 542 -5.91 5.64 -12.16
CA VAL A 542 -5.17 5.81 -10.89
C VAL A 542 -5.30 7.23 -10.35
N ALA A 543 -5.24 8.24 -11.21
CA ALA A 543 -5.45 9.64 -10.83
C ALA A 543 -6.89 9.86 -10.30
N ALA A 544 -7.91 9.38 -11.02
CA ALA A 544 -9.31 9.43 -10.58
C ALA A 544 -9.51 8.75 -9.21
N TYR A 545 -8.97 7.54 -9.03
CA TYR A 545 -9.01 6.83 -7.74
C TYR A 545 -8.28 7.59 -6.61
N LYS A 546 -7.08 8.13 -6.87
CA LYS A 546 -6.30 8.90 -5.88
C LYS A 546 -6.96 10.26 -5.56
N ASN A 547 -7.71 10.83 -6.49
CA ASN A 547 -8.54 12.02 -6.29
C ASN A 547 -9.84 11.74 -5.49
N GLY A 548 -10.13 10.47 -5.18
CA GLY A 548 -11.31 10.07 -4.41
C GLY A 548 -12.58 9.91 -5.24
N GLU A 549 -12.49 9.80 -6.57
CA GLU A 549 -13.66 9.45 -7.38
C GLU A 549 -14.18 8.05 -7.02
N GLN A 550 -15.49 7.95 -6.78
CA GLN A 550 -16.14 6.68 -6.46
C GLN A 550 -16.11 5.70 -7.65
N TRP A 551 -16.01 4.40 -7.35
CA TRP A 551 -16.07 3.32 -8.33
C TRP A 551 -17.41 2.58 -8.36
N HIS A 552 -18.38 3.00 -7.55
CA HIS A 552 -19.77 2.56 -7.63
C HIS A 552 -20.61 3.63 -8.33
N LEU A 553 -21.77 3.25 -8.86
CA LEU A 553 -22.68 4.18 -9.48
C LEU A 553 -23.26 5.18 -8.46
N THR A 554 -23.71 6.32 -8.95
CA THR A 554 -24.61 7.24 -8.24
C THR A 554 -26.04 6.73 -8.30
N ASP A 555 -26.93 7.17 -7.40
CA ASP A 555 -28.35 6.78 -7.44
C ASP A 555 -29.04 7.11 -8.78
N THR A 556 -28.57 8.16 -9.48
CA THR A 556 -29.03 8.52 -10.83
C THR A 556 -28.49 7.59 -11.90
N GLU A 557 -27.20 7.22 -11.84
CA GLU A 557 -26.57 6.26 -12.75
C GLU A 557 -27.19 4.85 -12.58
N ASP A 558 -27.45 4.40 -11.34
CA ASP A 558 -28.17 3.15 -11.04
C ASP A 558 -29.60 3.16 -11.60
N SER A 559 -30.31 4.29 -11.48
CA SER A 559 -31.67 4.45 -12.04
C SER A 559 -31.69 4.36 -13.57
N TRP A 560 -30.67 4.92 -14.24
CA TRP A 560 -30.50 4.78 -15.69
C TRP A 560 -30.14 3.34 -16.08
N LEU A 561 -29.31 2.66 -15.28
CA LEU A 561 -28.95 1.26 -15.50
C LEU A 561 -30.15 0.32 -15.39
N ASP A 562 -30.98 0.45 -14.36
CA ASP A 562 -32.20 -0.34 -14.20
C ASP A 562 -33.22 -0.06 -15.34
N ALA A 563 -33.27 1.17 -15.85
CA ALA A 563 -34.08 1.48 -17.04
C ALA A 563 -33.51 0.83 -18.31
N ALA A 564 -32.19 0.88 -18.51
CA ALA A 564 -31.51 0.31 -19.66
C ALA A 564 -31.52 -1.23 -19.66
N ASN A 565 -31.40 -1.87 -18.50
CA ASN A 565 -31.27 -3.33 -18.40
C ASN A 565 -32.56 -4.09 -18.75
N LYS A 566 -33.72 -3.44 -18.67
CA LYS A 566 -35.01 -3.99 -19.14
C LYS A 566 -34.96 -4.46 -20.60
N GLN A 567 -34.20 -3.79 -21.47
CA GLN A 567 -34.10 -4.15 -22.88
C GLN A 567 -33.27 -5.42 -23.15
N PHE A 568 -32.48 -5.87 -22.16
CA PHE A 568 -31.65 -7.07 -22.25
C PHE A 568 -32.26 -8.26 -21.48
N GLN A 569 -33.43 -8.08 -20.85
CA GLN A 569 -34.15 -9.15 -20.18
C GLN A 569 -34.55 -10.23 -21.19
N SER A 570 -34.25 -11.49 -20.88
CA SER A 570 -34.63 -12.59 -21.77
C SER A 570 -36.04 -13.05 -21.49
N THR A 571 -36.89 -12.90 -22.51
CA THR A 571 -38.28 -13.34 -22.52
C THR A 571 -38.36 -14.87 -22.39
N ASP A 572 -39.23 -15.43 -21.54
CA ASP A 572 -39.29 -16.89 -21.37
C ASP A 572 -39.83 -17.54 -22.68
N PRO A 573 -39.27 -18.63 -23.22
CA PRO A 573 -39.75 -19.22 -24.48
C PRO A 573 -41.24 -19.64 -24.51
N TRP A 574 -41.91 -19.73 -23.37
CA TRP A 574 -43.36 -19.95 -23.31
C TRP A 574 -44.18 -18.65 -23.31
N GLU A 575 -43.57 -17.53 -22.96
CA GLU A 575 -44.22 -16.24 -22.70
C GLU A 575 -44.93 -15.66 -23.92
N PRO A 576 -44.38 -15.62 -25.15
CA PRO A 576 -45.12 -15.17 -26.32
C PRO A 576 -46.42 -15.95 -26.54
N THR A 577 -46.36 -17.29 -26.41
CA THR A 577 -47.52 -18.19 -26.59
C THR A 577 -48.54 -18.03 -25.45
N ILE A 578 -48.07 -17.92 -24.20
CA ILE A 578 -48.92 -17.68 -23.03
C ILE A 578 -49.60 -16.33 -23.14
N MET A 579 -48.88 -15.27 -23.50
CA MET A 579 -49.39 -13.91 -23.55
C MET A 579 -50.30 -13.65 -24.74
N ALA A 580 -50.08 -14.32 -25.88
CA ALA A 580 -51.04 -14.34 -26.99
C ALA A 580 -52.40 -14.92 -26.57
N TRP A 581 -52.42 -15.98 -25.75
CA TRP A 581 -53.67 -16.50 -25.18
C TRP A 581 -54.22 -15.59 -24.08
N ALA A 582 -53.39 -15.20 -23.12
CA ALA A 582 -53.78 -14.47 -21.93
C ALA A 582 -54.39 -13.10 -22.27
N ASN A 583 -53.85 -12.37 -23.24
CA ASN A 583 -54.38 -11.07 -23.64
C ASN A 583 -55.78 -11.12 -24.29
N LEU A 584 -56.26 -12.29 -24.70
CA LEU A 584 -57.61 -12.50 -25.24
C LEU A 584 -58.64 -12.85 -24.16
N HIS A 585 -58.23 -13.04 -22.90
CA HIS A 585 -59.07 -13.55 -21.82
C HIS A 585 -59.08 -12.58 -20.62
N LYS A 586 -60.21 -12.52 -19.89
CA LYS A 586 -60.31 -11.69 -18.66
C LYS A 586 -59.84 -12.43 -17.41
N GLU A 587 -60.01 -13.74 -17.39
CA GLU A 587 -59.47 -14.63 -16.37
C GLU A 587 -58.93 -15.91 -17.02
N ILE A 588 -57.80 -16.42 -16.52
CA ILE A 588 -57.11 -17.60 -17.08
C ILE A 588 -56.66 -18.54 -15.97
N SER A 589 -56.44 -19.82 -16.29
CA SER A 589 -55.88 -20.78 -15.33
C SER A 589 -54.55 -21.41 -15.80
N ILE A 590 -53.65 -21.70 -14.85
CA ILE A 590 -52.38 -22.37 -15.15
C ILE A 590 -52.61 -23.76 -15.78
N SER A 591 -53.66 -24.47 -15.37
CA SER A 591 -53.97 -25.82 -15.88
C SER A 591 -54.38 -25.78 -17.36
N GLU A 592 -55.17 -24.79 -17.75
CA GLU A 592 -55.61 -24.52 -19.12
C GLU A 592 -54.42 -24.08 -19.99
N ILE A 593 -53.58 -23.16 -19.50
CA ILE A 593 -52.36 -22.76 -20.19
C ILE A 593 -51.42 -23.96 -20.44
N LEU A 594 -51.22 -24.83 -19.45
CA LEU A 594 -50.38 -26.01 -19.60
C LEU A 594 -50.99 -27.04 -20.56
N THR A 595 -52.31 -27.24 -20.54
CA THR A 595 -52.99 -28.32 -21.29
C THR A 595 -53.38 -27.89 -22.71
N ASP A 596 -54.00 -26.72 -22.85
CA ASP A 596 -54.69 -26.30 -24.08
C ASP A 596 -53.80 -25.38 -24.94
N VAL A 597 -52.98 -24.54 -24.30
CA VAL A 597 -52.05 -23.61 -24.98
C VAL A 597 -50.70 -24.28 -25.26
N LEU A 598 -50.03 -24.78 -24.22
CA LEU A 598 -48.69 -25.38 -24.31
C LEU A 598 -48.70 -26.88 -24.65
N LYS A 599 -49.87 -27.53 -24.63
CA LYS A 599 -50.06 -28.95 -24.98
C LYS A 599 -49.15 -29.92 -24.22
N ILE A 600 -48.87 -29.60 -22.96
CA ILE A 600 -48.08 -30.42 -22.04
C ILE A 600 -48.99 -31.50 -21.45
N ASP A 601 -48.63 -32.76 -21.68
CA ASP A 601 -49.26 -33.93 -21.08
C ASP A 601 -49.42 -33.77 -19.56
N LEU A 602 -50.59 -34.07 -19.02
CA LEU A 602 -50.93 -34.03 -17.59
C LEU A 602 -49.90 -34.77 -16.73
N ALA A 603 -49.31 -35.87 -17.23
CA ALA A 603 -48.25 -36.62 -16.53
C ALA A 603 -46.95 -35.82 -16.34
N LYS A 604 -46.75 -34.74 -17.11
CA LYS A 604 -45.59 -33.84 -17.10
C LYS A 604 -45.90 -32.45 -16.53
N GLN A 605 -47.14 -32.18 -16.09
CA GLN A 605 -47.53 -30.90 -15.49
C GLN A 605 -47.14 -30.82 -14.00
N GLY A 606 -45.85 -30.94 -13.72
CA GLY A 606 -45.30 -30.86 -12.38
C GLY A 606 -45.37 -29.45 -11.75
N ARG A 607 -44.88 -29.35 -10.51
CA ARG A 607 -44.69 -28.06 -9.84
C ARG A 607 -43.77 -27.10 -10.62
N PRO A 608 -42.65 -27.52 -11.23
CA PRO A 608 -41.78 -26.62 -11.99
C PRO A 608 -42.50 -25.93 -13.15
N GLU A 609 -43.31 -26.67 -13.91
CA GLU A 609 -44.05 -26.19 -15.07
C GLU A 609 -45.14 -25.20 -14.64
N GLN A 610 -45.89 -25.53 -13.59
CA GLN A 610 -46.89 -24.65 -12.99
C GLN A 610 -46.26 -23.35 -12.42
N HIS A 611 -45.10 -23.45 -11.78
CA HIS A 611 -44.36 -22.29 -11.27
C HIS A 611 -43.81 -21.41 -12.39
N ARG A 612 -43.38 -22.00 -13.52
CA ARG A 612 -42.92 -21.26 -14.70
C ARG A 612 -44.03 -20.42 -15.32
N VAL A 613 -45.20 -21.00 -15.56
CA VAL A 613 -46.38 -20.24 -16.03
C VAL A 613 -46.76 -19.15 -15.03
N ALA A 614 -46.81 -19.47 -13.72
CA ALA A 614 -47.10 -18.47 -12.68
C ALA A 614 -46.08 -17.31 -12.64
N SER A 615 -44.82 -17.55 -13.00
CA SER A 615 -43.78 -16.52 -13.06
C SER A 615 -43.99 -15.57 -14.23
N ILE A 616 -44.29 -16.13 -15.41
CA ILE A 616 -44.56 -15.37 -16.64
C ILE A 616 -45.78 -14.46 -16.46
N LEU A 617 -46.85 -14.99 -15.87
CA LEU A 617 -48.06 -14.23 -15.58
C LEU A 617 -47.79 -13.05 -14.63
N ARG A 618 -47.02 -13.26 -13.54
CA ARG A 618 -46.63 -12.15 -12.64
C ARG A 618 -45.78 -11.09 -13.32
N ALA A 619 -44.83 -11.48 -14.17
CA ALA A 619 -43.99 -10.55 -14.92
C ALA A 619 -44.82 -9.64 -15.84
N ASN A 620 -45.95 -10.14 -16.34
CA ASN A 620 -46.90 -9.43 -17.21
C ASN A 620 -48.10 -8.83 -16.44
N SER A 621 -47.93 -8.48 -15.15
CA SER A 621 -48.94 -7.82 -14.32
C SER A 621 -50.26 -8.60 -14.13
N TRP A 622 -50.21 -9.93 -14.14
CA TRP A 622 -51.33 -10.77 -13.71
C TRP A 622 -51.20 -11.14 -12.22
N VAL A 623 -52.30 -10.99 -11.49
CA VAL A 623 -52.42 -11.36 -10.07
C VAL A 623 -53.33 -12.57 -9.90
N LYS A 624 -53.14 -13.28 -8.79
CA LYS A 624 -53.92 -14.46 -8.45
C LYS A 624 -55.20 -14.04 -7.72
N GLY A 625 -56.35 -14.23 -8.38
CA GLY A 625 -57.66 -13.89 -7.83
C GLY A 625 -58.21 -14.92 -6.84
N ASP A 626 -59.39 -14.61 -6.29
CA ASP A 626 -60.08 -15.46 -5.33
C ASP A 626 -60.52 -16.81 -5.90
N ARG A 627 -60.61 -17.79 -5.01
CA ARG A 627 -60.82 -19.21 -5.35
C ARG A 627 -62.24 -19.45 -5.91
N LYS A 628 -62.36 -19.53 -7.24
CA LYS A 628 -63.59 -19.87 -7.95
C LYS A 628 -63.76 -21.37 -8.17
N ARG A 629 -64.99 -21.82 -8.42
CA ARG A 629 -65.32 -23.21 -8.72
C ARG A 629 -65.66 -23.34 -10.21
N ILE A 630 -64.79 -23.97 -10.99
CA ILE A 630 -64.89 -24.12 -12.44
C ILE A 630 -64.99 -25.62 -12.74
N ALA A 631 -66.01 -26.04 -13.49
CA ALA A 631 -66.28 -27.45 -13.82
C ALA A 631 -66.19 -28.41 -12.60
N GLY A 632 -66.74 -27.98 -11.46
CA GLY A 632 -66.75 -28.74 -10.19
C GLY A 632 -65.45 -28.70 -9.36
N LYS A 633 -64.31 -28.33 -9.96
CA LYS A 633 -63.01 -28.18 -9.27
C LYS A 633 -62.81 -26.76 -8.73
N LEU A 634 -62.10 -26.63 -7.62
CA LEU A 634 -61.72 -25.33 -7.05
C LEU A 634 -60.39 -24.86 -7.63
N VAL A 635 -60.42 -23.78 -8.40
CA VAL A 635 -59.27 -23.21 -9.12
C VAL A 635 -59.02 -21.78 -8.61
N TYR A 636 -57.77 -21.33 -8.65
CA TYR A 636 -57.44 -19.93 -8.47
C TYR A 636 -57.24 -19.32 -9.88
N PRO A 637 -58.15 -18.48 -10.36
CA PRO A 637 -57.97 -17.76 -11.62
C PRO A 637 -56.83 -16.74 -11.48
N TRP A 638 -56.19 -16.43 -12.59
CA TRP A 638 -55.32 -15.27 -12.72
C TRP A 638 -56.09 -14.18 -13.44
N LEU A 639 -55.96 -12.95 -12.94
CA LEU A 639 -56.63 -11.75 -13.40
C LEU A 639 -55.58 -10.73 -13.83
N LYS A 640 -55.79 -10.07 -14.97
CA LYS A 640 -54.94 -8.95 -15.39
C LYS A 640 -55.24 -7.75 -14.51
N VAL A 641 -54.20 -7.11 -13.95
CA VAL A 641 -54.39 -5.83 -13.27
C VAL A 641 -54.54 -4.76 -14.34
N GLU A 642 -55.71 -4.11 -14.39
CA GLU A 642 -55.87 -2.87 -15.15
C GLU A 642 -55.14 -1.77 -14.37
N THR A 643 -54.09 -1.20 -14.97
CA THR A 643 -53.38 -0.03 -14.43
C THR A 643 -54.24 1.21 -14.68
N GLU A 644 -54.65 1.90 -13.60
CA GLU A 644 -55.33 3.19 -13.68
C GLU A 644 -54.36 4.32 -14.07
N ASP A 645 -53.93 4.32 -15.33
CA ASP A 645 -53.30 5.45 -15.99
C ASP A 645 -54.09 5.79 -17.27
N GLY A 646 -54.70 6.97 -17.32
CA GLY A 646 -55.38 7.49 -18.51
C GLY A 646 -56.89 7.65 -18.40
N THR A 647 -57.36 8.59 -17.58
CA THR A 647 -58.65 9.27 -17.81
C THR A 647 -58.54 10.18 -19.05
N GLY A 648 -58.59 9.55 -20.23
CA GLY A 648 -58.47 10.22 -21.53
C GLY A 648 -59.23 9.48 -22.63
N ASP A 649 -60.43 9.95 -22.92
CA ASP A 649 -61.25 9.69 -24.12
C ASP A 649 -61.34 8.23 -24.65
N ARG A 650 -62.29 7.46 -24.11
CA ARG A 650 -62.76 6.20 -24.71
C ARG A 650 -63.96 6.38 -25.67
N THR A 651 -64.19 7.57 -26.21
CA THR A 651 -65.32 7.88 -27.09
C THR A 651 -64.94 8.15 -28.56
N GLY A 652 -63.67 8.38 -28.89
CA GLY A 652 -63.22 8.60 -30.27
C GLY A 652 -62.87 7.35 -31.12
N ILE A 653 -62.58 6.21 -30.48
CA ILE A 653 -61.96 5.05 -31.18
C ILE A 653 -63.00 4.05 -31.73
N GLU A 654 -64.11 3.83 -31.03
CA GLU A 654 -65.13 2.85 -31.47
C GLU A 654 -65.81 3.25 -32.79
N GLN A 655 -65.97 4.55 -33.08
CA GLN A 655 -66.50 5.02 -34.37
C GLN A 655 -65.51 4.89 -35.54
N SER A 656 -64.21 4.86 -35.26
CA SER A 656 -63.17 4.77 -36.30
C SER A 656 -62.92 3.31 -36.76
N ILE A 657 -63.15 2.33 -35.87
CA ILE A 657 -62.94 0.91 -36.18
C ILE A 657 -64.09 0.36 -37.04
N GLU A 658 -65.35 0.73 -36.78
CA GLU A 658 -66.49 0.32 -37.63
C GLU A 658 -66.42 0.86 -39.06
N GLN A 659 -65.82 2.04 -39.26
CA GLN A 659 -65.60 2.59 -40.62
C GLN A 659 -64.50 1.86 -41.39
N LEU A 660 -63.40 1.47 -40.73
CA LEU A 660 -62.30 0.75 -41.39
C LEU A 660 -62.63 -0.72 -41.65
N GLN A 661 -63.41 -1.38 -40.79
CA GLN A 661 -63.83 -2.77 -41.01
C GLN A 661 -64.79 -2.93 -42.20
N ASN A 662 -65.65 -1.94 -42.48
CA ASN A 662 -66.54 -1.98 -43.65
C ASN A 662 -65.81 -1.82 -45.00
N ILE A 663 -64.63 -1.18 -45.03
CA ILE A 663 -63.86 -0.97 -46.27
C ILE A 663 -63.12 -2.26 -46.71
N VAL A 664 -62.67 -3.08 -45.74
CA VAL A 664 -61.88 -4.29 -46.03
C VAL A 664 -62.76 -5.47 -46.46
N GLN A 665 -64.06 -5.45 -46.17
CA GLN A 665 -64.99 -6.57 -46.43
C GLN A 665 -65.36 -6.76 -47.93
N GLN A 666 -64.92 -5.90 -48.86
CA GLN A 666 -65.35 -5.93 -50.28
C GLN A 666 -64.30 -6.38 -51.31
N ALA A 667 -63.10 -6.87 -50.91
CA ALA A 667 -62.01 -7.15 -51.87
C ALA A 667 -61.30 -8.51 -51.69
N ILE A 668 -62.06 -9.61 -51.77
CA ILE A 668 -61.64 -11.02 -51.89
C ILE A 668 -62.76 -11.72 -52.70
N GLU A 669 -62.60 -12.50 -53.77
CA GLU A 669 -61.50 -12.95 -54.68
C GLU A 669 -62.21 -13.55 -55.94
N PRO A 670 -61.57 -14.18 -56.96
CA PRO A 670 -60.19 -14.14 -57.50
C PRO A 670 -60.15 -14.02 -59.06
N GLU A 671 -58.96 -14.08 -59.67
CA GLU A 671 -58.57 -15.05 -60.73
C GLU A 671 -57.47 -14.58 -61.71
N CYS A 672 -56.72 -15.58 -62.15
CA CYS A 672 -55.41 -15.56 -62.77
C CYS A 672 -55.38 -15.20 -64.28
N SER A 673 -54.17 -14.91 -64.76
CA SER A 673 -53.56 -15.42 -66.01
C SER A 673 -53.34 -14.47 -67.20
N ILE A 674 -52.04 -14.29 -67.50
CA ILE A 674 -51.41 -14.26 -68.84
C ILE A 674 -51.70 -13.06 -69.76
N CYS A 675 -50.65 -12.67 -70.49
CA CYS A 675 -50.55 -11.70 -71.59
C CYS A 675 -50.85 -10.22 -71.25
N SER A 676 -50.26 -9.20 -71.88
CA SER A 676 -49.04 -8.92 -72.65
C SER A 676 -49.20 -7.48 -73.17
N ILE A 677 -48.13 -6.83 -73.66
CA ILE A 677 -48.15 -5.56 -74.43
C ILE A 677 -48.25 -4.26 -73.60
N ASN A 678 -47.07 -3.75 -73.27
CA ASN A 678 -46.70 -2.31 -73.28
C ASN A 678 -46.74 -1.78 -74.73
N PRO A 679 -46.72 -0.45 -75.06
CA PRO A 679 -46.50 0.77 -74.24
C PRO A 679 -47.48 1.91 -74.73
N PRO A 680 -47.16 3.23 -74.92
CA PRO A 680 -46.00 4.06 -74.53
C PRO A 680 -46.27 5.53 -74.09
N GLN A 681 -45.17 6.24 -73.79
CA GLN A 681 -44.99 7.73 -73.80
C GLN A 681 -45.54 8.51 -72.59
N THR A 682 -44.90 9.56 -72.05
CA THR A 682 -43.60 10.23 -72.33
C THR A 682 -43.19 11.11 -71.12
N PHE A 683 -41.89 11.41 -70.96
CA PHE A 683 -41.23 12.66 -70.50
C PHE A 683 -42.09 13.75 -69.78
N THR A 684 -41.63 14.50 -68.75
CA THR A 684 -40.26 15.00 -68.49
C THR A 684 -40.07 15.52 -67.04
N LYS A 685 -38.80 15.49 -66.59
CA LYS A 685 -38.06 16.40 -65.68
C LYS A 685 -38.68 17.76 -65.25
N SER A 686 -38.47 18.13 -63.98
CA SER A 686 -37.57 19.21 -63.47
C SER A 686 -37.85 19.39 -61.95
N ASP A 687 -36.88 19.29 -61.03
CA ASP A 687 -35.91 20.33 -60.67
C ASP A 687 -36.57 21.68 -60.30
N ASP A 688 -36.64 22.01 -59.00
CA ASP A 688 -35.92 23.16 -58.42
C ASP A 688 -36.16 23.32 -56.90
N ALA A 689 -35.29 24.08 -56.23
CA ALA A 689 -35.23 24.28 -54.77
C ALA A 689 -35.75 25.68 -54.33
N VAL A 690 -35.69 25.93 -53.01
CA VAL A 690 -35.42 27.22 -52.29
C VAL A 690 -36.37 27.50 -51.09
N GLU A 691 -35.77 27.48 -49.90
CA GLU A 691 -35.90 28.34 -48.70
C GLU A 691 -37.26 28.93 -48.19
N ASN A 692 -37.57 28.62 -46.91
CA ASN A 692 -37.88 29.51 -45.74
C ASN A 692 -38.85 30.74 -45.84
N PRO A 693 -39.35 31.34 -44.71
CA PRO A 693 -39.33 30.96 -43.28
C PRO A 693 -40.70 31.14 -42.54
N LEU A 694 -40.68 31.13 -41.19
CA LEU A 694 -41.79 31.41 -40.24
C LEU A 694 -42.50 32.78 -40.39
N PRO A 695 -43.68 32.93 -39.76
CA PRO A 695 -43.87 34.03 -38.80
C PRO A 695 -44.48 33.62 -37.43
N GLN A 696 -44.77 34.62 -36.59
CA GLN A 696 -44.80 34.55 -35.11
C GLN A 696 -46.03 35.29 -34.51
N LEU A 697 -46.22 35.20 -33.17
CA LEU A 697 -46.98 36.11 -32.26
C LEU A 697 -48.52 36.01 -32.15
N LEU A 698 -49.03 35.93 -30.90
CA LEU A 698 -49.71 37.07 -30.21
C LEU A 698 -50.06 36.78 -28.72
N GLU A 699 -50.34 37.85 -27.96
CA GLU A 699 -50.41 37.93 -26.48
C GLU A 699 -51.80 38.38 -25.94
N SER A 700 -52.06 38.24 -24.61
CA SER A 700 -52.91 39.12 -23.73
C SER A 700 -53.08 38.49 -22.32
N SER A 701 -52.57 39.03 -21.18
CA SER A 701 -53.13 40.06 -20.24
C SER A 701 -54.47 39.70 -19.54
N SER A 702 -54.80 40.01 -18.26
CA SER A 702 -54.12 40.68 -17.10
C SER A 702 -55.02 40.66 -15.82
N ASP A 703 -54.45 40.89 -14.60
CA ASP A 703 -55.07 41.31 -13.30
C ASP A 703 -56.15 40.42 -12.62
N SER A 704 -56.40 40.35 -11.27
CA SER A 704 -55.82 40.86 -10.00
C SER A 704 -56.49 40.10 -8.80
N GLY A 705 -56.17 40.17 -7.49
CA GLY A 705 -55.09 40.81 -6.70
C GLY A 705 -55.53 41.24 -5.26
N THR A 706 -55.15 40.52 -4.18
CA THR A 706 -55.44 40.90 -2.76
C THR A 706 -54.42 40.34 -1.74
N GLU A 707 -54.15 41.09 -0.66
CA GLU A 707 -53.19 40.80 0.44
C GLU A 707 -53.78 39.93 1.58
N TRP A 708 -52.94 39.31 2.44
CA TRP A 708 -53.04 39.28 3.94
C TRP A 708 -51.73 38.68 4.55
N ASN A 709 -51.45 38.97 5.84
CA ASN A 709 -50.12 38.92 6.50
C ASN A 709 -49.70 37.60 7.22
N SER A 710 -48.39 37.54 7.55
CA SER A 710 -47.69 36.71 8.59
C SER A 710 -47.36 35.24 8.21
N THR A 711 -46.23 34.62 8.59
CA THR A 711 -45.18 34.94 9.60
C THR A 711 -43.81 34.36 9.17
N GLU A 712 -42.71 34.84 9.76
CA GLU A 712 -41.29 34.51 9.45
C GLU A 712 -40.85 33.07 9.79
N VAL A 713 -40.01 32.46 8.93
CA VAL A 713 -38.76 31.74 9.29
C VAL A 713 -37.76 31.91 8.13
N GLU A 714 -36.50 32.23 8.45
CA GLU A 714 -35.47 32.59 7.47
C GLU A 714 -34.94 31.40 6.63
N THR A 715 -34.69 31.64 5.33
CA THR A 715 -33.84 30.79 4.48
C THR A 715 -32.85 31.66 3.70
N PRO A 716 -31.58 31.23 3.49
CA PRO A 716 -30.57 32.08 2.86
C PRO A 716 -30.81 32.28 1.36
N GLN A 717 -30.73 33.53 0.90
CA GLN A 717 -30.94 33.88 -0.50
C GLN A 717 -29.74 33.51 -1.38
N THR A 718 -30.03 32.90 -2.54
CA THR A 718 -29.07 32.73 -3.64
C THR A 718 -29.07 33.99 -4.52
N PRO A 719 -27.92 34.67 -4.73
CA PRO A 719 -27.83 35.76 -5.70
C PRO A 719 -27.46 35.22 -7.10
N THR A 720 -28.28 35.57 -8.09
CA THR A 720 -28.02 35.34 -9.52
C THR A 720 -26.77 36.12 -9.98
N PRO A 721 -25.89 35.55 -10.82
CA PRO A 721 -24.61 36.17 -11.15
C PRO A 721 -24.74 37.40 -12.07
N GLN A 722 -23.99 38.46 -11.74
CA GLN A 722 -23.67 39.55 -12.69
C GLN A 722 -22.31 39.28 -13.36
N PRO A 723 -22.11 39.73 -14.62
CA PRO A 723 -20.90 39.43 -15.38
C PRO A 723 -19.71 40.25 -14.89
N LEU A 724 -18.64 39.57 -14.47
CA LEU A 724 -17.42 40.24 -13.98
C LEU A 724 -16.45 40.57 -15.11
N GLN A 725 -15.93 41.79 -15.07
CA GLN A 725 -14.91 42.31 -15.99
C GLN A 725 -13.59 41.52 -15.92
N VAL A 726 -12.97 41.37 -17.08
CA VAL A 726 -11.61 40.84 -17.23
C VAL A 726 -10.58 41.86 -16.72
N CYS A 727 -9.83 41.51 -15.68
CA CYS A 727 -8.67 42.27 -15.20
C CYS A 727 -7.49 41.34 -14.87
N SER A 728 -6.57 41.24 -15.83
CA SER A 728 -5.10 41.14 -15.68
C SER A 728 -4.50 40.25 -14.57
N VAL A 729 -3.94 39.11 -14.99
CA VAL A 729 -2.99 38.32 -14.19
C VAL A 729 -1.65 39.07 -14.06
N PRO A 730 -1.00 39.12 -12.88
CA PRO A 730 0.32 39.74 -12.73
C PRO A 730 1.42 38.92 -13.40
N ALA A 731 2.31 39.60 -14.13
CA ALA A 731 3.48 38.98 -14.74
C ALA A 731 4.53 38.59 -13.69
N PHE A 732 4.97 37.33 -13.69
CA PHE A 732 6.18 36.91 -12.99
C PHE A 732 7.40 37.12 -13.90
N HIS A 733 8.26 38.07 -13.54
CA HIS A 733 9.54 38.26 -14.21
C HIS A 733 10.59 37.25 -13.72
N SER A 734 11.33 36.74 -14.69
CA SER A 734 12.58 35.96 -14.63
C SER A 734 13.39 35.97 -13.33
N SER A 735 13.69 34.76 -12.84
CA SER A 735 14.95 34.49 -12.14
C SER A 735 15.57 33.13 -12.45
N ASP A 736 15.30 32.51 -13.63
CA ASP A 736 16.09 31.34 -14.05
C ASP A 736 16.10 31.00 -15.56
N ALA A 737 16.22 32.01 -16.43
CA ALA A 737 16.41 31.78 -17.87
C ALA A 737 17.69 30.98 -18.18
N SER A 738 18.73 31.10 -17.33
CA SER A 738 20.00 30.37 -17.51
C SER A 738 19.89 28.88 -17.16
N ALA A 739 19.19 28.50 -16.09
CA ALA A 739 19.03 27.08 -15.77
C ALA A 739 18.24 26.32 -16.85
N ASN A 740 17.23 26.99 -17.43
CA ASN A 740 16.43 26.40 -18.50
C ASN A 740 17.25 26.13 -19.78
N VAL A 741 18.17 27.03 -20.16
CA VAL A 741 19.06 26.83 -21.32
C VAL A 741 20.06 25.68 -21.07
N THR A 742 20.66 25.60 -19.88
CA THR A 742 21.62 24.51 -19.56
C THR A 742 20.94 23.14 -19.50
N ALA A 743 19.77 23.03 -18.88
CA ALA A 743 19.03 21.76 -18.81
C ALA A 743 18.64 21.25 -20.22
N ASN A 744 18.21 22.14 -21.11
CA ASN A 744 17.88 21.77 -22.49
C ASN A 744 19.13 21.45 -23.35
N ALA A 745 20.31 21.98 -22.99
CA ALA A 745 21.57 21.59 -23.64
C ALA A 745 21.97 20.15 -23.27
N GLU A 746 21.75 19.71 -22.03
CA GLU A 746 21.99 18.31 -21.63
C GLU A 746 20.99 17.34 -22.28
N LEU A 747 19.70 17.68 -22.37
CA LEU A 747 18.70 16.88 -23.10
C LEU A 747 19.08 16.67 -24.58
N VAL A 748 19.71 17.66 -25.20
CA VAL A 748 20.21 17.53 -26.58
C VAL A 748 21.40 16.58 -26.67
N LYS A 749 22.30 16.57 -25.69
CA LYS A 749 23.41 15.58 -25.61
C LYS A 749 22.91 14.17 -25.36
N GLU A 750 21.84 14.02 -24.58
CA GLU A 750 21.16 12.74 -24.38
C GLU A 750 20.56 12.23 -25.70
N CYS A 751 19.83 13.07 -26.45
CA CYS A 751 19.30 12.73 -27.77
C CYS A 751 20.41 12.38 -28.80
N ILE A 752 21.58 13.04 -28.72
CA ILE A 752 22.77 12.69 -29.53
C ILE A 752 23.28 11.29 -29.17
N THR A 753 23.35 10.98 -27.87
CA THR A 753 23.81 9.69 -27.34
C THR A 753 22.87 8.55 -27.74
N GLU A 754 21.56 8.79 -27.72
CA GLU A 754 20.52 7.84 -28.15
C GLU A 754 20.34 7.76 -29.67
N GLN A 755 21.03 8.60 -30.45
CA GLN A 755 20.90 8.73 -31.91
C GLN A 755 19.46 8.99 -32.41
N SER A 756 18.65 9.67 -31.60
CA SER A 756 17.21 9.88 -31.86
C SER A 756 16.94 11.28 -32.42
N TRP A 757 16.78 11.39 -33.75
CA TRP A 757 16.36 12.66 -34.37
C TRP A 757 14.91 13.03 -34.03
N GLU A 758 13.99 12.05 -33.94
CA GLU A 758 12.57 12.31 -33.67
C GLU A 758 12.34 12.99 -32.30
N MET A 759 13.10 12.59 -31.28
CA MET A 759 13.06 13.25 -29.96
C MET A 759 13.66 14.65 -30.01
N LEU A 760 14.77 14.84 -30.74
CA LEU A 760 15.43 16.12 -30.87
C LEU A 760 14.59 17.12 -31.71
N GLU A 761 13.86 16.65 -32.72
CA GLU A 761 12.90 17.44 -33.49
C GLU A 761 11.69 17.86 -32.65
N ALA A 762 11.14 16.95 -31.83
CA ALA A 762 10.08 17.28 -30.88
C ALA A 762 10.51 18.39 -29.90
N LEU A 763 11.73 18.31 -29.34
CA LEU A 763 12.32 19.37 -28.50
C LEU A 763 12.45 20.69 -29.26
N LEU A 764 13.05 20.68 -30.46
CA LEU A 764 13.26 21.89 -31.27
C LEU A 764 11.96 22.55 -31.76
N SER A 765 10.88 21.79 -31.90
CA SER A 765 9.59 22.30 -32.41
C SER A 765 8.95 23.36 -31.51
N GLY A 766 9.19 23.28 -30.19
CA GLY A 766 8.63 24.20 -29.19
C GLY A 766 9.51 25.40 -28.84
N TRP A 767 10.72 25.52 -29.40
CA TRP A 767 11.69 26.55 -29.00
C TRP A 767 11.70 27.76 -29.96
N THR A 768 11.83 28.97 -29.41
CA THR A 768 12.10 30.18 -30.22
C THR A 768 13.53 30.17 -30.76
N ASP A 769 13.81 30.96 -31.78
CA ASP A 769 15.14 30.97 -32.43
C ASP A 769 16.23 31.59 -31.53
N GLU A 770 15.87 32.52 -30.65
CA GLU A 770 16.78 33.03 -29.61
C GLU A 770 17.14 31.94 -28.59
N PHE A 771 16.16 31.13 -28.17
CA PHE A 771 16.40 30.03 -27.23
C PHE A 771 17.23 28.91 -27.87
N LYS A 772 16.91 28.53 -29.12
CA LYS A 772 17.74 27.61 -29.92
C LYS A 772 19.19 28.10 -30.02
N SER A 773 19.40 29.39 -30.31
CA SER A 773 20.75 29.97 -30.38
C SER A 773 21.48 29.94 -29.03
N ALA A 774 20.77 30.15 -27.91
CA ALA A 774 21.35 30.07 -26.58
C ALA A 774 21.76 28.64 -26.20
N VAL A 775 20.88 27.66 -26.43
CA VAL A 775 21.16 26.22 -26.19
C VAL A 775 22.30 25.75 -27.09
N TRP A 776 22.29 26.11 -28.38
CA TRP A 776 23.38 25.77 -29.31
C TRP A 776 24.71 26.37 -28.85
N GLY A 777 24.71 27.56 -28.24
CA GLY A 777 25.90 28.19 -27.66
C GLY A 777 26.65 27.29 -26.66
N LEU A 778 25.94 26.44 -25.91
CA LEU A 778 26.51 25.55 -24.90
C LEU A 778 27.01 24.20 -25.45
N LEU A 779 26.68 23.85 -26.70
CA LEU A 779 27.15 22.63 -27.34
C LEU A 779 28.52 22.82 -27.98
N THR A 780 29.38 21.80 -27.89
CA THR A 780 30.67 21.72 -28.58
C THR A 780 30.51 21.62 -30.10
N SER A 781 31.60 21.86 -30.84
CA SER A 781 31.61 21.71 -32.30
C SER A 781 31.32 20.28 -32.77
N GLU A 782 31.72 19.27 -31.98
CA GLU A 782 31.48 17.86 -32.30
C GLU A 782 30.00 17.49 -32.08
N GLU A 783 29.41 17.86 -30.93
CA GLU A 783 27.98 17.64 -30.65
C GLU A 783 27.10 18.32 -31.72
N ARG A 784 27.39 19.57 -32.09
CA ARG A 784 26.67 20.26 -33.20
C ARG A 784 26.85 19.55 -34.55
N SER A 785 27.99 18.90 -34.78
CA SER A 785 28.20 18.08 -35.99
C SER A 785 27.39 16.78 -35.95
N GLN A 786 27.22 16.17 -34.77
CA GLN A 786 26.44 14.95 -34.60
C GLN A 786 24.93 15.23 -34.74
N VAL A 787 24.42 16.34 -34.22
CA VAL A 787 23.03 16.80 -34.49
C VAL A 787 22.78 16.96 -35.99
N LYS A 788 23.73 17.54 -36.75
CA LYS A 788 23.62 17.64 -38.22
C LYS A 788 23.61 16.28 -38.90
N LYS A 789 24.45 15.33 -38.48
CA LYS A 789 24.46 13.95 -39.01
C LYS A 789 23.15 13.22 -38.73
N LEU A 790 22.56 13.40 -37.54
CA LEU A 790 21.26 12.83 -37.19
C LEU A 790 20.12 13.40 -38.05
N LYS A 791 20.19 14.69 -38.40
CA LYS A 791 19.25 15.28 -39.38
C LYS A 791 19.41 14.66 -40.77
N LEU A 792 20.65 14.56 -41.24
CA LEU A 792 20.97 14.08 -42.60
C LEU A 792 20.69 12.58 -42.80
N SER A 793 20.83 11.76 -41.75
CA SER A 793 20.50 10.33 -41.82
C SER A 793 19.01 10.07 -42.02
N LEU A 794 18.14 10.91 -41.44
CA LEU A 794 16.69 10.80 -41.58
C LEU A 794 16.17 11.41 -42.90
N GLU A 795 16.85 12.44 -43.42
CA GLU A 795 16.63 12.98 -44.78
C GLU A 795 17.23 12.11 -45.91
N GLY A 796 17.89 10.99 -45.58
CA GLY A 796 18.40 10.02 -46.55
C GLY A 796 19.60 10.49 -47.39
N ARG A 797 20.35 11.50 -46.91
CA ARG A 797 21.53 12.04 -47.59
C ARG A 797 22.79 11.79 -46.77
N ASN A 798 23.51 10.72 -47.10
CA ASN A 798 24.90 10.56 -46.65
C ASN A 798 25.80 11.59 -47.35
N ASP A 799 26.65 12.27 -46.59
CA ASP A 799 27.63 13.21 -47.13
C ASP A 799 28.61 12.53 -48.11
N SER A 800 28.84 13.19 -49.25
CA SER A 800 29.88 12.93 -50.24
C SER A 800 30.70 14.18 -50.49
#